data_AF-A0AAD4CWD1-F1
#
_entry.id   AF-A0AAD4CWD1-F1
#
_cell.length_a   1.000
_cell.length_b   1.000
_cell.length_c   1.000
_cell.angle_alpha   90.00
_cell.angle_beta   90.00
_cell.angle_gamma   90.00
#
_symmetry.space_group_name_H-M   'P 1'
#
loop_
_entity.id
_entity.type
_entity.pdbx_description
1 polymer ?
#
loop_
_entity_poly.entity_id
_entity_poly.type
_entity_poly.pdbx_seq_one_letter_code
_entity_poly.pdbx_strand_id
1 'polypeptide(L)'
;MPGSPTSEETPMLPLPGAPSSSWAQFRSRFAALFQGADPKVCVAFWLFGLINNVLYVVILSAALDLVGPSIPKGVVLLADVIPSFGTKLITPYFIHVVPYSVRVVIFVFLSAIGMLLVALSPAYTDGGSISTKIAGIILASLSSGAGELSFLGLTHFYGPFSLAAWGSGTGAAGLIGAGAYALATTSLGLSVRNTLLASACLPAVMIVSFFAILPRSSVQAERRVVGSQSMLVEERGMDDDRHEALGERDGLLSPSMHSDQIQKPSLADKHGTGWHQFQTNLRRAKGLFFPFMLPLLLVYVAEYTINQGVSPTLLFPLDESPFLHFRAFYPAYNAIYQVGVFISRSSTPFFRIHDLYFPSFLQIVNLVLLTLHAMFNFIPSVYLVFLVIFWEGLLGGLVYVNTFAEIGERVPKEEREFSLGATTVSDSGGICIAGFVIKLGAKGPEVPRLGLGLMGLSVAYGKAKPDNERLAFLDAAYEMGERFWDSADLYGDNEDILGQWFQANPSKRDQIFLTTKFAFRISATGTFYIDNSPEYVREACEKSLSRLGLPSVDLYYCHRLDGKTPIEKVVEVMAQLKAEGKIKYLGLSECSSESLRRAHKVHPITAVQMEYSPFALEIESPQYQLLETARELGVAVVAYSPLGRGFLAGTITSPADFEEGDFRKMAPRYSEENFPKNMVLVEKIRAIAEQKGVTTSQLTLAWLLAQGQDIFPIPGTTKVERLKENLGSLDIKLSEAEEGEVRKACEAVEIVGGRYPEAVSSALFADSPSL
;
A
#
# COMPACT_ATOMS: atom_id res chain seq x y z
N MET A 1 -60.58 8.53 -28.29
CA MET A 1 -59.56 7.59 -27.78
C MET A 1 -58.36 7.63 -28.71
N PRO A 2 -57.18 7.98 -28.21
CA PRO A 2 -55.93 7.59 -28.87
C PRO A 2 -55.00 6.83 -27.91
N GLY A 3 -54.51 5.69 -28.40
CA GLY A 3 -53.18 5.10 -28.21
C GLY A 3 -52.59 4.96 -26.80
N SER A 4 -52.60 3.74 -26.28
CA SER A 4 -51.66 3.27 -25.26
C SER A 4 -50.20 3.39 -25.75
N PRO A 5 -49.28 4.05 -25.03
CA PRO A 5 -47.88 4.01 -25.37
C PRO A 5 -47.23 2.74 -24.80
N THR A 6 -46.82 1.85 -25.70
CA THR A 6 -45.89 0.75 -25.46
C THR A 6 -44.48 1.21 -25.77
N SER A 7 -43.64 1.40 -24.74
CA SER A 7 -42.17 1.25 -24.69
C SER A 7 -41.61 2.17 -23.61
N GLU A 8 -41.06 1.58 -22.54
CA GLU A 8 -40.29 2.26 -21.50
C GLU A 8 -38.95 2.77 -22.09
N GLU A 9 -38.96 3.90 -22.79
CA GLU A 9 -37.74 4.65 -23.08
C GLU A 9 -37.48 5.64 -21.94
N THR A 10 -36.30 5.54 -21.33
CA THR A 10 -35.80 6.48 -20.32
C THR A 10 -35.72 7.89 -20.94
N PRO A 11 -36.27 8.94 -20.31
CA PRO A 11 -36.32 10.27 -20.94
C PRO A 11 -34.92 10.89 -20.99
N MET A 12 -34.23 10.80 -22.14
CA MET A 12 -32.96 11.49 -22.36
C MET A 12 -33.12 13.02 -22.33
N LEU A 13 -32.15 13.71 -21.71
CA LEU A 13 -32.07 15.17 -21.67
C LEU A 13 -31.88 15.71 -23.10
N PRO A 14 -32.60 16.77 -23.52
CA PRO A 14 -32.47 17.32 -24.86
C PRO A 14 -31.07 17.92 -25.05
N LEU A 15 -30.39 17.56 -26.15
CA LEU A 15 -29.11 18.13 -26.54
C LEU A 15 -29.23 19.66 -26.75
N PRO A 16 -28.20 20.45 -26.38
CA PRO A 16 -28.21 21.89 -26.62
C PRO A 16 -28.41 22.19 -28.11
N GLY A 17 -29.44 22.97 -28.46
CA GLY A 17 -29.69 23.42 -29.84
C GLY A 17 -30.74 22.63 -30.64
N ALA A 18 -31.40 21.63 -30.05
CA ALA A 18 -32.53 20.95 -30.71
C ALA A 18 -33.77 21.88 -30.80
N PRO A 19 -34.58 21.83 -31.88
CA PRO A 19 -35.79 22.66 -32.00
C PRO A 19 -36.83 22.44 -30.89
N SER A 20 -36.71 21.33 -30.13
CA SER A 20 -37.51 21.00 -28.94
C SER A 20 -36.88 21.47 -27.61
N SER A 21 -35.70 22.09 -27.60
CA SER A 21 -35.03 22.50 -26.36
C SER A 21 -35.62 23.80 -25.81
N SER A 22 -36.71 23.71 -25.03
CA SER A 22 -37.14 24.81 -24.16
C SER A 22 -36.65 24.58 -22.74
N TRP A 23 -36.32 25.65 -22.01
CA TRP A 23 -35.89 25.56 -20.61
C TRP A 23 -36.99 24.91 -19.73
N ALA A 24 -38.26 25.11 -20.09
CA ALA A 24 -39.39 24.44 -19.45
C ALA A 24 -39.41 22.92 -19.67
N GLN A 25 -39.12 22.44 -20.89
CA GLN A 25 -38.99 21.00 -21.18
C GLN A 25 -37.74 20.40 -20.55
N PHE A 26 -36.61 21.12 -20.53
CA PHE A 26 -35.41 20.68 -19.82
C PHE A 26 -35.70 20.53 -18.33
N ARG A 27 -36.30 21.54 -17.68
CA ARG A 27 -36.69 21.46 -16.26
C ARG A 27 -37.72 20.37 -15.98
N SER A 28 -38.69 20.17 -16.88
CA SER A 28 -39.68 19.11 -16.80
C SER A 28 -39.06 17.71 -16.90
N ARG A 29 -38.18 17.48 -17.89
CA ARG A 29 -37.48 16.19 -18.06
C ARG A 29 -36.46 15.95 -16.95
N PHE A 30 -35.75 16.99 -16.51
CA PHE A 30 -34.87 16.92 -15.36
C PHE A 30 -35.65 16.59 -14.08
N ALA A 31 -36.82 17.20 -13.85
CA ALA A 31 -37.70 16.82 -12.75
C ALA A 31 -38.26 15.39 -12.91
N ALA A 32 -38.52 14.95 -14.13
CA ALA A 32 -38.95 13.59 -14.43
C ALA A 32 -37.85 12.55 -14.12
N LEU A 33 -36.57 12.89 -14.28
CA LEU A 33 -35.46 12.02 -13.86
C LEU A 33 -35.50 11.71 -12.36
N PHE A 34 -36.08 12.56 -11.52
CA PHE A 34 -36.22 12.32 -10.08
C PHE A 34 -37.60 11.75 -9.66
N GLN A 35 -38.47 11.39 -10.61
CA GLN A 35 -39.74 10.74 -10.28
C GLN A 35 -39.48 9.36 -9.67
N GLY A 36 -39.85 9.18 -8.39
CA GLY A 36 -39.61 7.97 -7.62
C GLY A 36 -38.44 8.07 -6.63
N ALA A 37 -37.70 9.18 -6.58
CA ALA A 37 -36.69 9.43 -5.57
C ALA A 37 -37.35 9.88 -4.25
N ASP A 38 -37.48 8.97 -3.28
CA ASP A 38 -37.86 9.35 -1.91
C ASP A 38 -36.69 10.08 -1.24
N PRO A 39 -36.84 11.36 -0.84
CA PRO A 39 -35.77 12.12 -0.19
C PRO A 39 -35.24 11.44 1.07
N LYS A 40 -36.10 10.75 1.84
CA LYS A 40 -35.69 10.05 3.06
C LYS A 40 -34.79 8.87 2.74
N VAL A 41 -35.11 8.12 1.69
CA VAL A 41 -34.28 7.00 1.21
C VAL A 41 -32.93 7.52 0.73
N CYS A 42 -32.92 8.59 -0.07
CA CYS A 42 -31.69 9.17 -0.58
C CYS A 42 -30.79 9.67 0.56
N VAL A 43 -31.34 10.40 1.54
CA VAL A 43 -30.58 10.89 2.69
C VAL A 43 -30.04 9.73 3.53
N ALA A 44 -30.85 8.70 3.81
CA ALA A 44 -30.41 7.55 4.61
C ALA A 44 -29.26 6.79 3.92
N PHE A 45 -29.38 6.47 2.63
CA PHE A 45 -28.35 5.76 1.89
C PHE A 45 -27.08 6.59 1.66
N TRP A 46 -27.21 7.90 1.45
CA TRP A 46 -26.07 8.80 1.38
C TRP A 46 -25.30 8.84 2.71
N LEU A 47 -26.00 8.92 3.84
CA LEU A 47 -25.39 8.86 5.17
C LEU A 47 -24.77 7.49 5.47
N PHE A 48 -25.41 6.38 5.07
CA PHE A 48 -24.80 5.05 5.19
C PHE A 48 -23.49 4.97 4.41
N GLY A 49 -23.49 5.39 3.15
CA GLY A 49 -22.30 5.36 2.29
C GLY A 49 -21.18 6.24 2.83
N LEU A 50 -21.53 7.47 3.24
CA LEU A 50 -20.57 8.43 3.80
C LEU A 50 -19.94 7.89 5.08
N ILE A 51 -20.76 7.54 6.08
CA ILE A 51 -20.27 7.19 7.41
C ILE A 51 -19.49 5.86 7.37
N ASN A 52 -19.97 4.85 6.64
CA ASN A 52 -19.27 3.55 6.55
C ASN A 52 -17.84 3.69 6.02
N ASN A 53 -17.60 4.63 5.10
CA ASN A 53 -16.30 4.84 4.45
C ASN A 53 -15.45 5.90 5.13
N VAL A 54 -16.04 6.99 5.66
CA VAL A 54 -15.27 8.00 6.44
C VAL A 54 -14.66 7.35 7.68
N LEU A 55 -15.41 6.50 8.36
CA LEU A 55 -14.92 5.80 9.56
C LEU A 55 -13.73 4.90 9.24
N TYR A 56 -13.77 4.23 8.09
CA TYR A 56 -12.68 3.41 7.58
C TYR A 56 -11.43 4.25 7.30
N VAL A 57 -11.57 5.39 6.61
CA VAL A 57 -10.45 6.31 6.35
C VAL A 57 -9.87 6.88 7.64
N VAL A 58 -10.72 7.30 8.58
CA VAL A 58 -10.31 7.88 9.86
C VAL A 58 -9.56 6.86 10.72
N ILE A 59 -10.05 5.61 10.79
CA ILE A 59 -9.36 4.59 11.59
C ILE A 59 -8.04 4.17 10.96
N LEU A 60 -7.95 4.06 9.62
CA LEU A 60 -6.69 3.76 8.96
C LEU A 60 -5.66 4.89 9.17
N SER A 61 -6.09 6.14 9.01
CA SER A 61 -5.23 7.32 9.21
C SER A 61 -4.74 7.40 10.66
N ALA A 62 -5.66 7.22 11.62
CA ALA A 62 -5.31 7.26 13.04
C ALA A 62 -4.53 6.02 13.50
N ALA A 63 -4.75 4.85 12.91
CA ALA A 63 -4.01 3.63 13.18
C ALA A 63 -2.54 3.76 12.76
N LEU A 64 -2.30 4.30 11.56
CA LEU A 64 -0.94 4.62 11.11
C LEU A 64 -0.25 5.61 12.04
N ASP A 65 -1.00 6.48 12.72
CA ASP A 65 -0.50 7.45 13.71
C ASP A 65 -0.33 6.89 15.12
N LEU A 66 -1.08 5.84 15.50
CA LEU A 66 -1.14 5.34 16.89
C LEU A 66 -0.48 3.98 17.13
N VAL A 67 -0.38 3.11 16.12
CA VAL A 67 0.18 1.74 16.28
C VAL A 67 1.67 1.76 16.57
N GLY A 68 2.34 2.90 16.34
CA GLY A 68 3.78 3.00 16.50
C GLY A 68 4.51 2.47 15.27
N PRO A 69 5.61 3.09 14.83
CA PRO A 69 6.27 2.64 13.59
C PRO A 69 7.15 1.40 13.66
N SER A 70 7.29 0.79 14.84
CA SER A 70 7.81 -0.55 15.04
C SER A 70 7.00 -1.63 14.31
N ILE A 71 5.75 -1.31 13.94
CA ILE A 71 4.91 -2.14 13.07
C ILE A 71 4.97 -1.57 11.65
N PRO A 72 5.42 -2.36 10.65
CA PRO A 72 5.42 -1.92 9.27
C PRO A 72 4.04 -1.41 8.87
N LYS A 73 3.97 -0.29 8.15
CA LYS A 73 2.69 0.26 7.66
C LYS A 73 1.91 -0.76 6.84
N GLY A 74 2.61 -1.63 6.12
CA GLY A 74 2.02 -2.79 5.43
C GLY A 74 1.29 -3.75 6.38
N VAL A 75 1.78 -3.97 7.60
CA VAL A 75 1.09 -4.81 8.60
C VAL A 75 -0.18 -4.13 9.11
N VAL A 76 -0.16 -2.82 9.34
CA VAL A 76 -1.37 -2.06 9.72
C VAL A 76 -2.39 -2.07 8.58
N LEU A 77 -1.93 -1.89 7.34
CA LEU A 77 -2.75 -1.97 6.13
C LEU A 77 -3.34 -3.38 5.95
N LEU A 78 -2.55 -4.44 6.14
CA LEU A 78 -3.01 -5.82 6.05
C LEU A 78 -3.99 -6.17 7.19
N ALA A 79 -3.73 -5.70 8.40
CA ALA A 79 -4.62 -5.84 9.55
C ALA A 79 -5.97 -5.13 9.34
N ASP A 80 -6.02 -4.17 8.42
CA ASP A 80 -7.22 -3.46 8.03
C ASP A 80 -7.88 -4.05 6.77
N VAL A 81 -7.13 -4.49 5.76
CA VAL A 81 -7.70 -4.99 4.49
C VAL A 81 -8.14 -6.45 4.61
N ILE A 82 -7.36 -7.31 5.28
CA ILE A 82 -7.63 -8.76 5.36
C ILE A 82 -8.95 -9.06 6.08
N PRO A 83 -9.29 -8.44 7.23
CA PRO A 83 -10.56 -8.75 7.90
C PRO A 83 -11.78 -8.34 7.07
N SER A 84 -11.75 -7.20 6.39
CA SER A 84 -12.80 -6.76 5.48
C SER A 84 -12.95 -7.73 4.31
N PHE A 85 -11.85 -8.13 3.67
CA PHE A 85 -11.84 -9.13 2.60
C PHE A 85 -12.41 -10.47 3.07
N GLY A 86 -11.96 -10.99 4.22
CA GLY A 86 -12.47 -12.22 4.81
C GLY A 86 -13.97 -12.14 5.14
N THR A 87 -14.43 -10.99 5.64
CA THR A 87 -15.85 -10.73 5.89
C THR A 87 -16.66 -10.79 4.60
N LYS A 88 -16.24 -10.07 3.56
CA LYS A 88 -16.93 -10.08 2.25
C LYS A 88 -16.90 -11.46 1.57
N LEU A 89 -15.88 -12.27 1.86
CA LEU A 89 -15.76 -13.63 1.33
C LEU A 89 -16.72 -14.61 2.03
N ILE A 90 -16.94 -14.50 3.35
CA ILE A 90 -17.65 -15.52 4.14
C ILE A 90 -19.08 -15.07 4.48
N THR A 91 -19.27 -13.80 4.84
CA THR A 91 -20.54 -13.26 5.33
C THR A 91 -21.73 -13.38 4.37
N PRO A 92 -21.63 -13.22 3.03
CA PRO A 92 -22.78 -13.38 2.13
C PRO A 92 -23.51 -14.72 2.30
N TYR A 93 -22.80 -15.79 2.69
CA TYR A 93 -23.34 -17.14 2.78
C TYR A 93 -24.29 -17.35 3.98
N PHE A 94 -24.25 -16.48 5.01
CA PHE A 94 -25.07 -16.64 6.20
C PHE A 94 -25.76 -15.35 6.68
N ILE A 95 -25.40 -14.18 6.16
CA ILE A 95 -25.89 -12.90 6.69
C ILE A 95 -27.42 -12.73 6.61
N HIS A 96 -28.06 -13.38 5.64
CA HIS A 96 -29.51 -13.36 5.43
C HIS A 96 -30.30 -13.84 6.68
N VAL A 97 -29.70 -14.68 7.52
CA VAL A 97 -30.29 -15.16 8.79
C VAL A 97 -30.43 -14.03 9.82
N VAL A 98 -29.57 -13.02 9.76
CA VAL A 98 -29.56 -11.90 10.71
C VAL A 98 -30.42 -10.76 10.17
N PRO A 99 -31.43 -10.24 10.91
CA PRO A 99 -32.22 -9.09 10.47
C PRO A 99 -31.40 -7.81 10.36
N TYR A 100 -31.71 -6.94 9.37
CA TYR A 100 -31.02 -5.66 9.18
C TYR A 100 -30.96 -4.76 10.42
N SER A 101 -32.02 -4.73 11.22
CA SER A 101 -32.05 -3.98 12.49
C SER A 101 -30.97 -4.43 13.47
N VAL A 102 -30.63 -5.72 13.47
CA VAL A 102 -29.57 -6.31 14.30
C VAL A 102 -28.21 -6.07 13.65
N ARG A 103 -28.10 -6.25 12.32
CA ARG A 103 -26.87 -5.99 11.55
C ARG A 103 -26.33 -4.57 11.81
N VAL A 104 -27.18 -3.54 11.67
CA VAL A 104 -26.79 -2.13 11.85
C VAL A 104 -26.29 -1.86 13.27
N VAL A 105 -26.94 -2.42 14.30
CA VAL A 105 -26.50 -2.28 15.69
C VAL A 105 -25.14 -2.94 15.91
N ILE A 106 -24.93 -4.14 15.36
CA ILE A 106 -23.63 -4.84 15.42
C ILE A 106 -22.53 -4.00 14.76
N PHE A 107 -22.75 -3.45 13.57
CA PHE A 107 -21.73 -2.69 12.87
C PHE A 107 -21.35 -1.41 13.61
N VAL A 108 -22.35 -0.70 14.15
CA VAL A 108 -22.12 0.49 14.98
C VAL A 108 -21.32 0.13 16.23
N PHE A 109 -21.67 -0.98 16.89
CA PHE A 109 -20.95 -1.45 18.07
C PHE A 109 -19.50 -1.82 17.75
N LEU A 110 -19.26 -2.61 16.69
CA LEU A 110 -17.93 -3.00 16.25
C LEU A 110 -17.07 -1.79 15.87
N SER A 111 -17.64 -0.83 15.14
CA SER A 111 -16.92 0.38 14.72
C SER A 111 -16.59 1.28 15.92
N ALA A 112 -17.57 1.55 16.79
CA ALA A 112 -17.37 2.39 17.96
C ALA A 112 -16.36 1.76 18.93
N ILE A 113 -16.46 0.45 19.20
CA ILE A 113 -15.48 -0.25 20.04
C ILE A 113 -14.11 -0.27 19.37
N GLY A 114 -14.04 -0.52 18.06
CA GLY A 114 -12.77 -0.48 17.33
C GLY A 114 -12.05 0.85 17.52
N MET A 115 -12.77 1.97 17.34
CA MET A 115 -12.23 3.31 17.55
C MET A 115 -11.88 3.59 19.01
N LEU A 116 -12.72 3.17 19.96
CA LEU A 116 -12.46 3.35 21.40
C LEU A 116 -11.24 2.54 21.84
N LEU A 117 -11.07 1.30 21.37
CA LEU A 117 -9.89 0.48 21.67
C LEU A 117 -8.62 1.15 21.15
N VAL A 118 -8.65 1.70 19.93
CA VAL A 118 -7.50 2.42 19.37
C VAL A 118 -7.23 3.72 20.14
N ALA A 119 -8.27 4.48 20.49
CA ALA A 119 -8.15 5.79 21.14
C ALA A 119 -7.84 5.74 22.65
N LEU A 120 -8.31 4.72 23.35
CA LEU A 120 -8.13 4.54 24.80
C LEU A 120 -6.90 3.69 25.13
N SER A 121 -6.34 2.98 24.15
CA SER A 121 -5.08 2.27 24.34
C SER A 121 -3.95 3.27 24.65
N PRO A 122 -3.12 3.02 25.69
CA PRO A 122 -2.02 3.89 26.06
C PRO A 122 -1.06 4.18 24.89
N ALA A 123 -0.43 5.36 24.92
CA ALA A 123 0.57 5.74 23.93
C ALA A 123 1.88 4.91 24.04
N TYR A 124 2.12 4.27 25.18
CA TYR A 124 3.33 3.50 25.46
C TYR A 124 3.35 2.12 24.78
N THR A 125 4.51 1.73 24.25
CA THR A 125 4.78 0.49 23.50
C THR A 125 5.08 -0.68 24.43
N ASP A 126 4.06 -1.28 25.02
CA ASP A 126 4.11 -2.66 25.51
C ASP A 126 3.40 -3.56 24.49
N GLY A 127 3.82 -4.82 24.35
CA GLY A 127 3.21 -5.75 23.38
C GLY A 127 1.67 -5.89 23.51
N GLY A 128 1.12 -5.63 24.69
CA GLY A 128 -0.33 -5.62 24.95
C GLY A 128 -1.08 -4.38 24.42
N SER A 129 -0.44 -3.20 24.33
CA SER A 129 -1.10 -1.99 23.82
C SER A 129 -1.17 -2.00 22.29
N ILE A 130 -0.15 -2.57 21.63
CA ILE A 130 -0.10 -2.77 20.17
C ILE A 130 -1.16 -3.78 19.74
N SER A 131 -1.24 -4.95 20.39
CA SER A 131 -2.26 -5.96 20.08
C SER A 131 -3.68 -5.42 20.26
N THR A 132 -3.91 -4.58 21.27
CA THR A 132 -5.20 -3.92 21.50
C THR A 132 -5.55 -2.92 20.37
N LYS A 133 -4.57 -2.14 19.88
CA LYS A 133 -4.77 -1.22 18.75
C LYS A 133 -5.05 -1.99 17.45
N ILE A 134 -4.27 -3.04 17.17
CA ILE A 134 -4.50 -3.93 16.02
C ILE A 134 -5.88 -4.59 16.11
N ALA A 135 -6.29 -5.06 17.29
CA ALA A 135 -7.63 -5.59 17.50
C ALA A 135 -8.72 -4.54 17.21
N GLY A 136 -8.51 -3.29 17.64
CA GLY A 136 -9.45 -2.20 17.34
C GLY A 136 -9.58 -1.91 15.85
N ILE A 137 -8.48 -1.94 15.10
CA ILE A 137 -8.46 -1.80 13.64
C ILE A 137 -9.22 -2.94 12.98
N ILE A 138 -8.95 -4.19 13.40
CA ILE A 138 -9.64 -5.38 12.89
C ILE A 138 -11.16 -5.23 13.11
N LEU A 139 -11.61 -4.81 14.29
CA LEU A 139 -13.05 -4.64 14.56
C LEU A 139 -13.70 -3.58 13.68
N ALA A 140 -13.01 -2.45 13.45
CA ALA A 140 -13.52 -1.40 12.57
C ALA A 140 -13.54 -1.84 11.09
N SER A 141 -12.53 -2.59 10.66
CA SER A 141 -12.46 -3.21 9.33
C SER A 141 -13.59 -4.21 9.11
N LEU A 142 -13.84 -5.11 10.08
CA LEU A 142 -14.98 -6.05 10.06
C LEU A 142 -16.30 -5.29 9.93
N SER A 143 -16.46 -4.18 10.66
CA SER A 143 -17.64 -3.32 10.59
C SER A 143 -17.82 -2.70 9.20
N SER A 144 -16.76 -2.10 8.64
CA SER A 144 -16.84 -1.44 7.33
C SER A 144 -17.16 -2.44 6.20
N GLY A 145 -16.49 -3.61 6.21
CA GLY A 145 -16.72 -4.66 5.21
C GLY A 145 -18.12 -5.28 5.30
N ALA A 146 -18.60 -5.59 6.51
CA ALA A 146 -19.96 -6.12 6.70
C ALA A 146 -21.05 -5.06 6.45
N GLY A 147 -20.75 -3.80 6.77
CA GLY A 147 -21.60 -2.65 6.54
C GLY A 147 -21.85 -2.42 5.06
N GLU A 148 -20.79 -2.34 4.25
CA GLU A 148 -20.89 -2.18 2.80
C GLU A 148 -21.73 -3.27 2.16
N LEU A 149 -21.42 -4.54 2.44
CA LEU A 149 -22.19 -5.69 1.95
C LEU A 149 -23.68 -5.60 2.36
N SER A 150 -23.96 -5.17 3.59
CA SER A 150 -25.33 -5.09 4.08
C SER A 150 -26.10 -3.94 3.44
N PHE A 151 -25.52 -2.75 3.38
CA PHE A 151 -26.18 -1.58 2.83
C PHE A 151 -26.35 -1.70 1.31
N LEU A 152 -25.38 -2.25 0.59
CA LEU A 152 -25.56 -2.61 -0.82
C LEU A 152 -26.67 -3.63 -1.00
N GLY A 153 -26.71 -4.70 -0.20
CA GLY A 153 -27.84 -5.65 -0.22
C GLY A 153 -29.19 -4.99 0.09
N LEU A 154 -29.21 -3.98 0.98
CA LEU A 154 -30.42 -3.25 1.35
C LEU A 154 -30.97 -2.40 0.20
N THR A 155 -30.12 -1.96 -0.75
CA THR A 155 -30.58 -1.19 -1.93
C THR A 155 -31.63 -1.94 -2.75
N HIS A 156 -31.61 -3.27 -2.71
CA HIS A 156 -32.60 -4.13 -3.35
C HIS A 156 -34.06 -3.73 -3.01
N PHE A 157 -34.31 -3.36 -1.75
CA PHE A 157 -35.64 -3.05 -1.22
C PHE A 157 -36.10 -1.61 -1.49
N TYR A 158 -35.21 -0.74 -1.98
CA TYR A 158 -35.41 0.72 -2.03
C TYR A 158 -35.17 1.35 -3.41
N GLY A 159 -35.04 0.53 -4.45
CA GLY A 159 -34.96 0.98 -5.84
C GLY A 159 -33.64 1.64 -6.24
N PRO A 160 -33.51 2.09 -7.49
CA PRO A 160 -32.23 2.51 -8.08
C PRO A 160 -31.62 3.76 -7.44
N PHE A 161 -32.44 4.67 -6.91
CA PHE A 161 -31.96 5.87 -6.22
C PHE A 161 -31.21 5.56 -4.91
N SER A 162 -31.51 4.43 -4.28
CA SER A 162 -30.79 4.01 -3.07
C SER A 162 -29.33 3.66 -3.39
N LEU A 163 -29.07 2.99 -4.52
CA LEU A 163 -27.73 2.66 -4.98
C LEU A 163 -26.96 3.92 -5.40
N ALA A 164 -27.62 4.85 -6.11
CA ALA A 164 -27.00 6.13 -6.49
C ALA A 164 -26.64 6.98 -5.26
N ALA A 165 -27.52 7.05 -4.26
CA ALA A 165 -27.26 7.76 -3.02
C ALA A 165 -26.13 7.12 -2.21
N TRP A 166 -26.12 5.78 -2.11
CA TRP A 166 -25.01 5.03 -1.52
C TRP A 166 -23.69 5.34 -2.23
N GLY A 167 -23.65 5.18 -3.56
CA GLY A 167 -22.48 5.45 -4.38
C GLY A 167 -21.94 6.87 -4.17
N SER A 168 -22.81 7.88 -4.25
CA SER A 168 -22.45 9.27 -4.00
C SER A 168 -21.90 9.49 -2.59
N GLY A 169 -22.52 8.91 -1.57
CA GLY A 169 -22.05 8.98 -0.18
C GLY A 169 -20.66 8.35 -0.01
N THR A 170 -20.41 7.18 -0.60
CA THR A 170 -19.09 6.55 -0.56
C THR A 170 -18.02 7.36 -1.31
N GLY A 171 -18.36 8.00 -2.44
CA GLY A 171 -17.43 8.89 -3.15
C GLY A 171 -17.13 10.17 -2.37
N ALA A 172 -18.14 10.74 -1.69
CA ALA A 172 -17.95 11.90 -0.84
C ALA A 172 -17.06 11.59 0.37
N ALA A 173 -17.06 10.34 0.86
CA ALA A 173 -16.23 9.91 1.97
C ALA A 173 -14.74 10.03 1.69
N GLY A 174 -14.28 9.84 0.46
CA GLY A 174 -12.88 10.02 0.10
C GLY A 174 -12.44 11.49 0.21
N LEU A 175 -13.28 12.41 -0.29
CA LEU A 175 -13.05 13.86 -0.21
C LEU A 175 -13.16 14.38 1.24
N ILE A 176 -14.20 13.96 1.96
CA ILE A 176 -14.49 14.42 3.32
C ILE A 176 -13.58 13.75 4.33
N GLY A 177 -13.28 12.46 4.22
CA GLY A 177 -12.53 11.68 5.21
C GLY A 177 -11.09 12.16 5.35
N ALA A 178 -10.37 12.28 4.23
CA ALA A 178 -8.99 12.78 4.23
C ALA A 178 -8.92 14.26 4.65
N GLY A 179 -9.86 15.08 4.16
CA GLY A 179 -9.95 16.50 4.50
C GLY A 179 -10.34 16.75 5.96
N ALA A 180 -11.31 16.02 6.51
CA ALA A 180 -11.79 16.21 7.88
C ALA A 180 -10.75 15.77 8.92
N TYR A 181 -10.05 14.67 8.66
CA TYR A 181 -8.94 14.25 9.53
C TYR A 181 -7.83 15.30 9.52
N ALA A 182 -7.36 15.72 8.34
CA ALA A 182 -6.32 16.73 8.20
C ALA A 182 -6.73 18.10 8.79
N LEU A 183 -7.96 18.55 8.59
CA LEU A 183 -8.47 19.78 9.20
C LEU A 183 -8.53 19.67 10.73
N ALA A 184 -8.96 18.53 11.27
CA ALA A 184 -9.03 18.30 12.71
C ALA A 184 -7.64 18.32 13.35
N THR A 185 -6.66 17.64 12.75
CA THR A 185 -5.31 17.52 13.32
C THR A 185 -4.43 18.74 13.03
N THR A 186 -4.54 19.35 11.85
CA THR A 186 -3.64 20.40 11.38
C THR A 186 -4.19 21.80 11.59
N SER A 187 -5.48 22.04 11.31
CA SER A 187 -6.08 23.39 11.42
C SER A 187 -6.72 23.64 12.78
N LEU A 188 -7.33 22.62 13.40
CA LEU A 188 -7.98 22.73 14.71
C LEU A 188 -7.08 22.29 15.87
N GLY A 189 -5.89 21.73 15.59
CA GLY A 189 -4.93 21.30 16.60
C GLY A 189 -5.43 20.18 17.51
N LEU A 190 -6.43 19.41 17.09
CA LEU A 190 -6.95 18.29 17.87
C LEU A 190 -5.93 17.13 17.84
N SER A 191 -5.65 16.57 19.01
CA SER A 191 -4.84 15.35 19.09
C SER A 191 -5.54 14.19 18.37
N VAL A 192 -4.76 13.27 17.79
CA VAL A 192 -5.28 12.08 17.10
C VAL A 192 -6.24 11.29 17.98
N ARG A 193 -5.93 11.18 19.28
CA ARG A 193 -6.80 10.56 20.28
C ARG A 193 -8.15 11.26 20.38
N ASN A 194 -8.17 12.59 20.48
CA ASN A 194 -9.41 13.35 20.59
C ASN A 194 -10.23 13.28 19.31
N THR A 195 -9.57 13.31 18.15
CA THR A 195 -10.22 13.12 16.84
C THR A 195 -10.87 11.74 16.73
N LEU A 196 -10.21 10.68 17.20
CA LEU A 196 -10.81 9.34 17.25
C LEU A 196 -11.95 9.23 18.26
N LEU A 197 -11.82 9.83 19.45
CA LEU A 197 -12.89 9.85 20.44
C LEU A 197 -14.14 10.55 19.91
N ALA A 198 -13.97 11.68 19.22
CA ALA A 198 -15.06 12.36 18.54
C ALA A 198 -15.65 11.50 17.40
N SER A 199 -14.79 10.84 16.63
CA SER A 199 -15.20 9.97 15.53
C SER A 199 -15.91 8.70 15.99
N ALA A 200 -15.66 8.21 17.20
CA ALA A 200 -16.35 7.06 17.78
C ALA A 200 -17.87 7.29 17.98
N CYS A 201 -18.33 8.54 17.94
CA CYS A 201 -19.75 8.90 17.98
C CYS A 201 -20.42 8.90 16.60
N LEU A 202 -19.65 9.07 15.51
CA LEU A 202 -20.17 9.11 14.14
C LEU A 202 -20.93 7.83 13.70
N PRO A 203 -20.55 6.60 14.12
CA PRO A 203 -21.35 5.41 13.84
C PRO A 203 -22.83 5.53 14.26
N ALA A 204 -23.16 6.31 15.29
CA ALA A 204 -24.55 6.51 15.72
C ALA A 204 -25.44 7.12 14.62
N VAL A 205 -24.85 7.85 13.65
CA VAL A 205 -25.56 8.37 12.48
C VAL A 205 -26.16 7.22 11.65
N MET A 206 -25.54 6.04 11.61
CA MET A 206 -26.10 4.87 10.92
C MET A 206 -27.36 4.35 11.64
N ILE A 207 -27.39 4.36 12.97
CA ILE A 207 -28.61 4.02 13.74
C ILE A 207 -29.71 5.04 13.45
N VAL A 208 -29.41 6.34 13.54
CA VAL A 208 -30.41 7.38 13.26
C VAL A 208 -30.94 7.25 11.83
N SER A 209 -30.05 7.03 10.85
CA SER A 209 -30.42 6.87 9.45
C SER A 209 -31.33 5.65 9.23
N PHE A 210 -31.04 4.51 9.85
CA PHE A 210 -31.84 3.29 9.71
C PHE A 210 -33.16 3.34 10.49
N PHE A 211 -33.13 3.84 11.73
CA PHE A 211 -34.29 3.76 12.62
C PHE A 211 -35.23 4.96 12.50
N ALA A 212 -34.72 6.16 12.22
CA ALA A 212 -35.52 7.39 12.19
C ALA A 212 -35.79 7.93 10.78
N ILE A 213 -34.83 7.78 9.84
CA ILE A 213 -34.94 8.37 8.50
C ILE A 213 -35.53 7.37 7.50
N LEU A 214 -34.98 6.16 7.42
CA LEU A 214 -35.34 5.17 6.41
C LEU A 214 -36.76 4.62 6.61
N PRO A 215 -37.67 4.72 5.61
CA PRO A 215 -39.01 4.14 5.68
C PRO A 215 -38.97 2.61 5.76
N ARG A 216 -39.53 1.99 6.81
CA ARG A 216 -39.43 0.52 7.00
C ARG A 216 -40.52 -0.31 6.34
N SER A 217 -41.53 0.34 5.76
CA SER A 217 -42.66 -0.32 5.09
C SER A 217 -42.21 -1.24 3.96
N SER A 218 -41.18 -0.87 3.18
CA SER A 218 -40.68 -1.66 2.05
C SER A 218 -40.07 -3.00 2.48
N VAL A 219 -39.20 -2.99 3.50
CA VAL A 219 -38.55 -4.22 4.04
C VAL A 219 -39.57 -5.16 4.70
N GLN A 220 -40.61 -4.61 5.34
CA GLN A 220 -41.67 -5.40 5.97
C GLN A 220 -42.69 -5.94 4.97
N ALA A 221 -42.98 -5.19 3.89
CA ALA A 221 -43.88 -5.61 2.82
C ALA A 221 -43.31 -6.81 2.06
N GLU A 222 -42.04 -6.78 1.65
CA GLU A 222 -41.42 -7.89 0.93
C GLU A 222 -41.23 -9.14 1.80
N ARG A 223 -40.88 -9.00 3.09
CA ARG A 223 -40.86 -10.15 4.03
C ARG A 223 -42.23 -10.82 4.18
N ARG A 224 -43.32 -10.06 4.10
CA ARG A 224 -44.69 -10.62 4.10
C ARG A 224 -45.02 -11.31 2.79
N VAL A 225 -44.56 -10.80 1.64
CA VAL A 225 -44.78 -11.42 0.32
C VAL A 225 -44.00 -12.74 0.20
N VAL A 226 -42.73 -12.76 0.59
CA VAL A 226 -41.89 -13.98 0.56
C VAL A 226 -42.39 -15.01 1.58
N GLY A 227 -42.77 -14.58 2.79
CA GLY A 227 -43.38 -15.46 3.79
C GLY A 227 -44.77 -15.99 3.39
N SER A 228 -45.54 -15.22 2.62
CA SER A 228 -46.82 -15.66 2.07
C SER A 228 -46.63 -16.60 0.88
N GLN A 229 -45.61 -16.40 0.04
CA GLN A 229 -45.28 -17.34 -1.04
C GLN A 229 -44.74 -18.68 -0.51
N SER A 230 -43.93 -18.67 0.56
CA SER A 230 -43.49 -19.91 1.21
C SER A 230 -44.64 -20.67 1.87
N MET A 231 -45.59 -19.97 2.51
CA MET A 231 -46.79 -20.62 3.08
C MET A 231 -47.79 -21.08 2.01
N LEU A 232 -47.92 -20.39 0.88
CA LEU A 232 -48.78 -20.83 -0.23
C LEU A 232 -48.23 -22.07 -0.96
N VAL A 233 -46.92 -22.28 -0.93
CA VAL A 233 -46.28 -23.52 -1.41
C VAL A 233 -46.46 -24.66 -0.41
N GLU A 234 -46.50 -24.38 0.90
CA GLU A 234 -46.83 -25.38 1.94
C GLU A 234 -48.32 -25.75 1.98
N GLU A 235 -49.26 -24.79 1.80
CA GLU A 235 -50.70 -25.07 1.78
C GLU A 235 -51.15 -25.81 0.51
N ARG A 236 -50.57 -25.50 -0.67
CA ARG A 236 -50.84 -26.28 -1.90
C ARG A 236 -50.28 -27.70 -1.85
N GLY A 237 -49.31 -27.97 -0.97
CA GLY A 237 -48.77 -29.31 -0.76
C GLY A 237 -49.59 -30.19 0.19
N MET A 238 -50.62 -29.65 0.85
CA MET A 238 -51.35 -30.35 1.92
C MET A 238 -52.80 -30.73 1.55
N ASP A 239 -53.37 -30.19 0.47
CA ASP A 239 -54.73 -30.48 0.01
C ASP A 239 -54.84 -31.59 -1.05
N ASP A 240 -53.71 -32.08 -1.60
CA ASP A 240 -53.72 -33.07 -2.70
C ASP A 240 -53.70 -34.54 -2.23
N ASP A 241 -53.79 -34.79 -0.91
CA ASP A 241 -53.64 -36.13 -0.30
C ASP A 241 -54.98 -36.79 0.12
N ARG A 242 -56.13 -36.25 -0.28
CA ARG A 242 -57.43 -36.89 -0.03
C ARG A 242 -58.33 -36.81 -1.25
N HIS A 243 -58.13 -37.71 -2.21
CA HIS A 243 -59.17 -38.43 -2.93
C HIS A 243 -58.50 -39.16 -4.10
N GLU A 244 -58.43 -40.49 -4.00
CA GLU A 244 -58.71 -41.45 -5.09
C GLU A 244 -57.91 -42.75 -4.91
N ALA A 245 -58.61 -43.76 -4.40
CA ALA A 245 -58.41 -45.14 -4.81
C ALA A 245 -59.79 -45.78 -4.88
N LEU A 246 -60.26 -46.06 -6.10
CA LEU A 246 -60.94 -47.30 -6.55
C LEU A 246 -61.79 -47.06 -7.81
N GLY A 247 -61.50 -47.81 -8.88
CA GLY A 247 -62.50 -48.24 -9.85
C GLY A 247 -62.20 -47.96 -11.33
N GLU A 248 -61.65 -48.95 -12.03
CA GLU A 248 -61.48 -48.98 -13.49
C GLU A 248 -62.81 -49.06 -14.28
N ARG A 249 -62.93 -48.26 -15.36
CA ARG A 249 -63.22 -48.60 -16.79
C ARG A 249 -64.23 -47.69 -17.53
N ASP A 250 -63.78 -47.34 -18.74
CA ASP A 250 -64.45 -46.78 -19.94
C ASP A 250 -64.89 -45.31 -20.01
N GLY A 251 -64.34 -44.58 -21.02
CA GLY A 251 -65.05 -43.54 -21.77
C GLY A 251 -64.39 -42.16 -21.95
N LEU A 252 -63.88 -41.90 -23.17
CA LEU A 252 -63.73 -40.61 -23.90
C LEU A 252 -62.75 -39.49 -23.43
N LEU A 253 -61.96 -39.04 -24.44
CA LEU A 253 -61.36 -37.72 -24.72
C LEU A 253 -60.19 -37.17 -23.86
N SER A 254 -58.96 -37.44 -24.34
CA SER A 254 -57.74 -36.58 -24.42
C SER A 254 -57.13 -35.90 -23.15
N PRO A 255 -55.89 -35.39 -23.18
CA PRO A 255 -54.58 -35.95 -23.58
C PRO A 255 -53.48 -35.78 -22.47
N SER A 256 -52.36 -36.54 -22.48
CA SER A 256 -51.10 -36.13 -21.80
C SER A 256 -49.88 -37.03 -22.13
N MET A 257 -48.69 -36.46 -21.93
CA MET A 257 -47.33 -36.81 -22.35
C MET A 257 -46.67 -38.00 -21.64
N HIS A 258 -45.63 -38.56 -22.27
CA HIS A 258 -44.61 -39.39 -21.63
C HIS A 258 -43.76 -38.58 -20.64
N SER A 259 -43.61 -39.09 -19.41
CA SER A 259 -42.63 -38.70 -18.40
C SER A 259 -41.59 -39.80 -18.22
N ASP A 260 -40.33 -39.40 -18.05
CA ASP A 260 -39.24 -40.24 -17.55
C ASP A 260 -38.91 -39.88 -16.10
N GLN A 261 -38.48 -40.90 -15.37
CA GLN A 261 -38.46 -41.06 -13.91
C GLN A 261 -37.48 -40.15 -13.15
N ILE A 262 -37.92 -39.63 -11.99
CA ILE A 262 -37.03 -39.16 -10.91
C ILE A 262 -37.44 -39.85 -9.59
N GLN A 263 -36.47 -40.48 -8.93
CA GLN A 263 -36.59 -41.22 -7.67
C GLN A 263 -37.01 -40.32 -6.49
N LYS A 264 -37.88 -40.87 -5.62
CA LYS A 264 -38.29 -40.31 -4.31
C LYS A 264 -37.14 -40.37 -3.29
N PRO A 265 -36.90 -39.34 -2.45
CA PRO A 265 -36.13 -39.50 -1.22
C PRO A 265 -37.04 -39.84 -0.02
N SER A 266 -36.57 -40.78 0.80
CA SER A 266 -37.16 -41.22 2.05
C SER A 266 -36.92 -40.24 3.20
N LEU A 267 -37.85 -40.23 4.15
CA LEU A 267 -37.89 -39.48 5.41
C LEU A 267 -36.68 -39.78 6.33
N ALA A 268 -35.52 -39.18 6.06
CA ALA A 268 -34.39 -39.13 7.00
C ALA A 268 -33.39 -38.05 6.59
N ASP A 269 -33.75 -36.76 6.63
CA ASP A 269 -32.73 -35.70 6.52
C ASP A 269 -33.20 -34.34 7.07
N LYS A 270 -32.94 -34.10 8.37
CA LYS A 270 -32.98 -32.75 8.95
C LYS A 270 -31.58 -32.10 9.02
N HIS A 271 -30.53 -32.79 8.55
CA HIS A 271 -29.15 -32.26 8.50
C HIS A 271 -28.69 -31.80 7.09
N GLY A 272 -29.44 -32.10 6.02
CA GLY A 272 -29.07 -31.82 4.62
C GLY A 272 -29.38 -30.41 4.08
N THR A 273 -30.12 -29.56 4.79
CA THR A 273 -30.64 -28.29 4.26
C THR A 273 -29.56 -27.20 4.12
N GLY A 274 -28.66 -27.07 5.11
CA GLY A 274 -27.63 -26.02 5.11
C GLY A 274 -26.53 -26.24 4.06
N TRP A 275 -26.09 -27.48 3.88
CA TRP A 275 -25.03 -27.81 2.91
C TRP A 275 -25.50 -27.65 1.45
N HIS A 276 -26.74 -28.04 1.15
CA HIS A 276 -27.32 -27.85 -0.18
C HIS A 276 -27.49 -26.35 -0.53
N GLN A 277 -27.91 -25.53 0.44
CA GLN A 277 -28.04 -24.09 0.26
C GLN A 277 -26.67 -23.40 0.10
N PHE A 278 -25.65 -23.84 0.85
CA PHE A 278 -24.28 -23.40 0.67
C PHE A 278 -23.73 -23.73 -0.73
N GLN A 279 -23.91 -24.96 -1.21
CA GLN A 279 -23.50 -25.35 -2.57
C GLN A 279 -24.21 -24.54 -3.66
N THR A 280 -25.50 -24.24 -3.45
CA THR A 280 -26.28 -23.41 -4.38
C THR A 280 -25.73 -21.99 -4.45
N ASN A 281 -25.45 -21.37 -3.30
CA ASN A 281 -24.84 -20.05 -3.22
C ASN A 281 -23.42 -20.03 -3.80
N LEU A 282 -22.64 -21.10 -3.65
CA LEU A 282 -21.31 -21.22 -4.27
C LEU A 282 -21.39 -21.27 -5.80
N ARG A 283 -22.37 -22.00 -6.37
CA ARG A 283 -22.61 -22.00 -7.82
C ARG A 283 -23.04 -20.63 -8.32
N ARG A 284 -23.88 -19.91 -7.56
CA ARG A 284 -24.28 -18.52 -7.86
C ARG A 284 -23.06 -17.59 -7.90
N ALA A 285 -22.22 -17.63 -6.88
CA ALA A 285 -20.98 -16.84 -6.84
C ALA A 285 -20.08 -17.09 -8.06
N LYS A 286 -19.94 -18.36 -8.49
CA LYS A 286 -19.22 -18.69 -9.74
C LYS A 286 -19.85 -18.05 -10.98
N GLY A 287 -21.19 -18.00 -11.05
CA GLY A 287 -21.92 -17.35 -12.14
C GLY A 287 -21.74 -15.83 -12.18
N LEU A 288 -21.45 -15.19 -11.04
CA LEU A 288 -21.20 -13.75 -10.94
C LEU A 288 -19.76 -13.37 -11.28
N PHE A 289 -18.82 -14.33 -11.19
CA PHE A 289 -17.39 -14.04 -11.24
C PHE A 289 -16.96 -13.32 -12.53
N PHE A 290 -17.19 -13.93 -13.68
CA PHE A 290 -16.82 -13.34 -14.96
C PHE A 290 -17.64 -12.10 -15.34
N PRO A 291 -18.98 -12.07 -15.24
CA PRO A 291 -19.73 -10.91 -15.69
C PRO A 291 -19.55 -9.67 -14.82
N PHE A 292 -19.31 -9.82 -13.51
CA PHE A 292 -19.36 -8.70 -12.55
C PHE A 292 -18.11 -8.58 -11.68
N MET A 293 -17.61 -9.68 -11.12
CA MET A 293 -16.52 -9.63 -10.14
C MET A 293 -15.17 -9.35 -10.77
N LEU A 294 -14.84 -10.00 -11.90
CA LEU A 294 -13.55 -9.87 -12.56
C LEU A 294 -13.31 -8.44 -13.11
N PRO A 295 -14.27 -7.79 -13.80
CA PRO A 295 -14.10 -6.40 -14.21
C PRO A 295 -13.84 -5.46 -13.02
N LEU A 296 -14.58 -5.62 -11.93
CA LEU A 296 -14.43 -4.82 -10.71
C LEU A 296 -13.07 -5.08 -10.05
N LEU A 297 -12.64 -6.34 -9.96
CA LEU A 297 -11.34 -6.73 -9.42
C LEU A 297 -10.19 -6.09 -10.21
N LEU A 298 -10.23 -6.17 -11.55
CA LEU A 298 -9.19 -5.61 -12.41
C LEU A 298 -9.04 -4.09 -12.23
N VAL A 299 -10.17 -3.40 -12.12
CA VAL A 299 -10.19 -1.94 -11.87
C VAL A 299 -9.52 -1.63 -10.54
N TYR A 300 -9.90 -2.32 -9.46
CA TYR A 300 -9.34 -2.04 -8.14
C TYR A 300 -7.86 -2.41 -8.03
N VAL A 301 -7.41 -3.49 -8.67
CA VAL A 301 -5.97 -3.80 -8.75
C VAL A 301 -5.23 -2.67 -9.44
N ALA A 302 -5.71 -2.23 -10.60
CA ALA A 302 -5.07 -1.17 -11.37
C ALA A 302 -5.07 0.17 -10.64
N GLU A 303 -6.25 0.60 -10.17
CA GLU A 303 -6.49 1.82 -9.39
C GLU A 303 -5.58 1.92 -8.17
N TYR A 304 -5.52 0.88 -7.33
CA TYR A 304 -4.69 0.89 -6.14
C TYR A 304 -3.20 0.78 -6.47
N THR A 305 -2.82 0.06 -7.54
CA THR A 305 -1.42 0.01 -7.99
C THR A 305 -0.97 1.37 -8.51
N ILE A 306 -1.82 2.09 -9.25
CA ILE A 306 -1.56 3.46 -9.69
C ILE A 306 -1.41 4.34 -8.46
N ASN A 307 -2.44 4.40 -7.62
CA ASN A 307 -2.49 5.35 -6.51
C ASN A 307 -1.43 5.09 -5.44
N GLN A 308 -1.13 3.84 -5.08
CA GLN A 308 -0.15 3.53 -4.03
C GLN A 308 1.26 3.27 -4.56
N GLY A 309 1.41 2.84 -5.83
CA GLY A 309 2.69 2.43 -6.39
C GLY A 309 3.27 3.42 -7.40
N VAL A 310 2.47 3.85 -8.39
CA VAL A 310 2.97 4.64 -9.54
C VAL A 310 2.87 6.15 -9.29
N SER A 311 1.74 6.65 -8.78
CA SER A 311 1.50 8.09 -8.57
C SER A 311 2.56 8.80 -7.73
N PRO A 312 3.15 8.18 -6.68
CA PRO A 312 4.26 8.81 -5.94
C PRO A 312 5.52 9.08 -6.78
N THR A 313 5.71 8.39 -7.91
CA THR A 313 6.89 8.53 -8.77
C THR A 313 6.66 9.45 -9.98
N LEU A 314 5.42 9.89 -10.21
CA LEU A 314 5.05 10.79 -11.31
C LEU A 314 5.39 12.25 -10.99
N LEU A 315 6.68 12.59 -11.00
CA LEU A 315 7.16 13.94 -10.69
C LEU A 315 7.48 14.72 -11.98
N PHE A 316 7.22 16.04 -11.94
CA PHE A 316 7.58 16.99 -13.01
C PHE A 316 8.48 18.09 -12.44
N PRO A 317 9.32 18.73 -13.27
CA PRO A 317 10.06 19.92 -12.87
C PRO A 317 9.16 20.97 -12.21
N LEU A 318 9.60 21.56 -11.10
CA LEU A 318 8.75 22.45 -10.29
C LEU A 318 8.36 23.72 -11.05
N ASP A 319 9.25 24.22 -11.90
CA ASP A 319 9.08 25.37 -12.78
C ASP A 319 8.02 25.17 -13.88
N GLU A 320 7.78 23.92 -14.28
CA GLU A 320 6.74 23.55 -15.24
C GLU A 320 5.44 23.06 -14.56
N SER A 321 5.41 23.06 -13.23
CA SER A 321 4.30 22.55 -12.42
C SER A 321 3.61 23.65 -11.60
N PRO A 322 2.38 23.45 -11.12
CA PRO A 322 1.71 24.39 -10.23
C PRO A 322 2.20 24.31 -8.77
N PHE A 323 3.24 23.52 -8.48
CA PHE A 323 3.66 23.21 -7.11
C PHE A 323 5.02 23.83 -6.76
N LEU A 324 5.14 24.23 -5.49
CA LEU A 324 6.40 24.75 -4.92
C LEU A 324 7.31 23.64 -4.37
N HIS A 325 6.77 22.44 -4.16
CA HIS A 325 7.49 21.31 -3.54
C HIS A 325 7.04 19.98 -4.16
N PHE A 326 7.97 19.04 -4.37
CA PHE A 326 7.68 17.72 -4.97
C PHE A 326 6.68 16.87 -4.17
N ARG A 327 6.61 17.03 -2.84
CA ARG A 327 5.64 16.26 -2.06
C ARG A 327 4.19 16.68 -2.33
N ALA A 328 3.95 17.87 -2.89
CA ALA A 328 2.60 18.36 -3.15
C ALA A 328 1.91 17.62 -4.32
N PHE A 329 2.68 16.94 -5.16
CA PHE A 329 2.16 16.15 -6.28
C PHE A 329 1.24 15.02 -5.81
N TYR A 330 1.68 14.23 -4.82
CA TYR A 330 0.93 13.06 -4.38
C TYR A 330 -0.44 13.40 -3.74
N PRO A 331 -0.55 14.36 -2.80
CA PRO A 331 -1.84 14.83 -2.29
C PRO A 331 -2.73 15.43 -3.39
N ALA A 332 -2.15 16.14 -4.36
CA ALA A 332 -2.92 16.72 -5.45
C ALA A 332 -3.48 15.64 -6.39
N TYR A 333 -2.67 14.64 -6.77
CA TYR A 333 -3.15 13.49 -7.53
C TYR A 333 -4.28 12.77 -6.80
N ASN A 334 -4.13 12.51 -5.50
CA ASN A 334 -5.18 11.89 -4.69
C ASN A 334 -6.46 12.74 -4.68
N ALA A 335 -6.35 14.06 -4.48
CA ALA A 335 -7.52 14.94 -4.52
C ALA A 335 -8.24 14.91 -5.88
N ILE A 336 -7.49 14.97 -6.98
CA ILE A 336 -8.04 14.93 -8.35
C ILE A 336 -8.73 13.59 -8.62
N TYR A 337 -8.10 12.49 -8.24
CA TYR A 337 -8.66 11.14 -8.32
C TYR A 337 -9.98 11.05 -7.54
N GLN A 338 -10.02 11.52 -6.29
CA GLN A 338 -11.23 11.49 -5.45
C GLN A 338 -12.38 12.31 -6.03
N VAL A 339 -12.08 13.43 -6.70
CA VAL A 339 -13.10 14.20 -7.43
C VAL A 339 -13.68 13.37 -8.58
N GLY A 340 -12.84 12.65 -9.33
CA GLY A 340 -13.28 11.71 -10.37
C GLY A 340 -14.16 10.59 -9.81
N VAL A 341 -13.76 9.98 -8.70
CA VAL A 341 -14.55 8.93 -8.02
C VAL A 341 -15.90 9.47 -7.55
N PHE A 342 -15.95 10.66 -6.96
CA PHE A 342 -17.20 11.25 -6.49
C PHE A 342 -18.18 11.53 -7.64
N ILE A 343 -17.69 12.08 -8.75
CA ILE A 343 -18.51 12.38 -9.94
C ILE A 343 -19.07 11.09 -10.53
N SER A 344 -18.21 10.09 -10.76
CA SER A 344 -18.61 8.83 -11.38
C SER A 344 -19.55 8.00 -10.50
N ARG A 345 -19.32 7.95 -9.19
CA ARG A 345 -20.24 7.25 -8.27
C ARG A 345 -21.59 7.94 -8.10
N SER A 346 -21.67 9.22 -8.47
CA SER A 346 -22.92 10.01 -8.46
C SER A 346 -23.65 9.97 -9.82
N SER A 347 -23.07 9.34 -10.85
CA SER A 347 -23.56 9.45 -12.23
C SER A 347 -24.66 8.45 -12.59
N THR A 348 -24.88 7.40 -11.81
CA THR A 348 -25.79 6.28 -12.16
C THR A 348 -27.21 6.70 -12.57
N PRO A 349 -27.84 7.73 -11.96
CA PRO A 349 -29.15 8.23 -12.41
C PRO A 349 -29.15 8.89 -13.79
N PHE A 350 -27.99 9.30 -14.30
CA PHE A 350 -27.82 10.08 -15.52
C PHE A 350 -27.13 9.29 -16.65
N PHE A 351 -26.19 8.42 -16.29
CA PHE A 351 -25.35 7.65 -17.20
C PHE A 351 -25.22 6.21 -16.71
N ARG A 352 -25.58 5.25 -17.56
CA ARG A 352 -25.47 3.80 -17.31
C ARG A 352 -24.55 3.15 -18.34
N ILE A 353 -23.65 2.30 -17.87
CA ILE A 353 -22.77 1.48 -18.71
C ILE A 353 -23.05 0.00 -18.43
N HIS A 354 -23.42 -0.72 -19.48
CA HIS A 354 -23.73 -2.15 -19.40
C HIS A 354 -22.52 -3.04 -19.72
N ASP A 355 -21.50 -2.51 -20.39
CA ASP A 355 -20.24 -3.20 -20.67
C ASP A 355 -19.19 -2.79 -19.63
N LEU A 356 -18.99 -3.65 -18.63
CA LEU A 356 -18.05 -3.41 -17.54
C LEU A 356 -16.59 -3.67 -17.95
N TYR A 357 -16.35 -4.51 -18.97
CA TYR A 357 -14.99 -4.89 -19.36
C TYR A 357 -14.25 -3.77 -20.07
N PHE A 358 -14.96 -2.98 -20.89
CA PHE A 358 -14.37 -1.85 -21.58
C PHE A 358 -13.73 -0.81 -20.64
N PRO A 359 -14.45 -0.23 -19.64
CA PRO A 359 -13.83 0.68 -18.68
C PRO A 359 -12.77 0.00 -17.80
N SER A 360 -12.92 -1.29 -17.46
CA SER A 360 -11.87 -2.04 -16.74
C SER A 360 -10.59 -2.18 -17.55
N PHE A 361 -10.69 -2.45 -18.84
CA PHE A 361 -9.55 -2.52 -19.74
C PHE A 361 -8.87 -1.15 -19.87
N LEU A 362 -9.65 -0.07 -20.00
CA LEU A 362 -9.11 1.29 -20.03
C LEU A 362 -8.34 1.64 -18.74
N GLN A 363 -8.79 1.13 -17.58
CA GLN A 363 -8.08 1.32 -16.32
C GLN A 363 -6.72 0.59 -16.30
N ILE A 364 -6.64 -0.60 -16.88
CA ILE A 364 -5.37 -1.32 -17.07
C ILE A 364 -4.47 -0.57 -18.05
N VAL A 365 -5.03 0.01 -19.12
CA VAL A 365 -4.28 0.87 -20.04
C VAL A 365 -3.74 2.11 -19.32
N ASN A 366 -4.51 2.73 -18.43
CA ASN A 366 -4.04 3.84 -17.59
C ASN A 366 -2.85 3.40 -16.71
N LEU A 367 -2.94 2.25 -16.04
CA LEU A 367 -1.84 1.70 -15.25
C LEU A 367 -0.58 1.54 -16.10
N VAL A 368 -0.70 0.91 -17.27
CA VAL A 368 0.43 0.72 -18.20
C VAL A 368 0.97 2.05 -18.67
N LEU A 369 0.11 2.99 -19.09
CA LEU A 369 0.50 4.32 -19.56
C LEU A 369 1.28 5.08 -18.48
N LEU A 370 0.75 5.16 -17.27
CA LEU A 370 1.38 5.87 -16.16
C LEU A 370 2.66 5.19 -15.70
N THR A 371 2.70 3.85 -15.71
CA THR A 371 3.92 3.09 -15.39
C THR A 371 4.99 3.33 -16.45
N LEU A 372 4.65 3.28 -17.74
CA LEU A 372 5.57 3.60 -18.82
C LEU A 372 6.03 5.06 -18.72
N HIS A 373 5.14 5.99 -18.38
CA HIS A 373 5.53 7.38 -18.19
C HIS A 373 6.48 7.55 -17.00
N ALA A 374 6.21 6.87 -15.88
CA ALA A 374 7.13 6.84 -14.73
C ALA A 374 8.52 6.28 -15.10
N MET A 375 8.59 5.36 -16.07
CA MET A 375 9.84 4.74 -16.52
C MET A 375 10.57 5.53 -17.63
N PHE A 376 9.84 6.24 -18.49
CA PHE A 376 10.39 6.80 -19.74
C PHE A 376 10.12 8.31 -19.92
N ASN A 377 9.44 8.95 -18.98
CA ASN A 377 9.17 10.38 -18.91
C ASN A 377 8.73 11.04 -20.25
N PHE A 378 7.77 10.43 -20.97
CA PHE A 378 7.36 10.94 -22.30
C PHE A 378 6.14 11.87 -22.30
N ILE A 379 5.38 11.98 -21.20
CA ILE A 379 4.23 12.90 -21.12
C ILE A 379 4.78 14.31 -20.85
N PRO A 380 4.55 15.30 -21.72
CA PRO A 380 5.27 16.58 -21.68
C PRO A 380 4.75 17.56 -20.63
N SER A 381 3.70 17.22 -19.88
CA SER A 381 3.08 18.17 -18.94
C SER A 381 2.33 17.48 -17.82
N VAL A 382 2.51 17.99 -16.60
CA VAL A 382 1.80 17.53 -15.39
C VAL A 382 0.27 17.64 -15.54
N TYR A 383 -0.22 18.63 -16.29
CA TYR A 383 -1.66 18.81 -16.49
C TYR A 383 -2.28 17.65 -17.29
N LEU A 384 -1.52 17.00 -18.17
CA LEU A 384 -1.97 15.78 -18.84
C LEU A 384 -2.05 14.62 -17.86
N VAL A 385 -1.11 14.51 -16.93
CA VAL A 385 -1.18 13.52 -15.84
C VAL A 385 -2.39 13.79 -14.94
N PHE A 386 -2.70 15.05 -14.60
CA PHE A 386 -3.93 15.39 -13.88
C PHE A 386 -5.19 14.91 -14.61
N LEU A 387 -5.26 15.06 -15.94
CA LEU A 387 -6.38 14.55 -16.73
C LEU A 387 -6.46 13.03 -16.69
N VAL A 388 -5.32 12.33 -16.76
CA VAL A 388 -5.28 10.86 -16.67
C VAL A 388 -5.68 10.39 -15.27
N ILE A 389 -5.22 11.04 -14.20
CA ILE A 389 -5.60 10.71 -12.81
C ILE A 389 -7.08 11.01 -12.54
N PHE A 390 -7.60 12.11 -13.08
CA PHE A 390 -9.03 12.41 -13.02
C PHE A 390 -9.84 11.33 -13.75
N TRP A 391 -9.39 10.94 -14.94
CA TRP A 391 -9.98 9.87 -15.75
C TRP A 391 -9.93 8.52 -15.06
N GLU A 392 -8.83 8.20 -14.39
CA GLU A 392 -8.62 7.02 -13.56
C GLU A 392 -9.68 6.94 -12.45
N GLY A 393 -9.89 8.03 -11.71
CA GLY A 393 -10.97 8.12 -10.71
C GLY A 393 -12.38 7.98 -11.30
N LEU A 394 -12.62 8.52 -12.51
CA LEU A 394 -13.89 8.36 -13.21
C LEU A 394 -14.15 6.90 -13.57
N LEU A 395 -13.17 6.18 -14.13
CA LEU A 395 -13.32 4.77 -14.48
C LEU A 395 -13.56 3.90 -13.24
N GLY A 396 -12.77 4.13 -12.18
CA GLY A 396 -12.88 3.43 -10.91
C GLY A 396 -14.29 3.48 -10.32
N GLY A 397 -14.79 4.69 -10.10
CA GLY A 397 -16.14 4.87 -9.54
C GLY A 397 -17.26 4.44 -10.49
N LEU A 398 -17.07 4.56 -11.81
CA LEU A 398 -18.05 4.15 -12.81
C LEU A 398 -18.23 2.63 -12.82
N VAL A 399 -17.13 1.86 -12.87
CA VAL A 399 -17.21 0.39 -12.85
C VAL A 399 -17.85 -0.08 -11.55
N TYR A 400 -17.49 0.53 -10.41
CA TYR A 400 -18.08 0.20 -9.11
C TYR A 400 -19.62 0.31 -9.14
N VAL A 401 -20.18 1.49 -9.42
CA VAL A 401 -21.64 1.69 -9.34
C VAL A 401 -22.40 0.93 -10.42
N ASN A 402 -21.83 0.83 -11.63
CA ASN A 402 -22.50 0.12 -12.72
C ASN A 402 -22.48 -1.40 -12.50
N THR A 403 -21.46 -1.95 -11.84
CA THR A 403 -21.45 -3.38 -11.46
C THR A 403 -22.66 -3.74 -10.60
N PHE A 404 -22.92 -2.98 -9.54
CA PHE A 404 -24.05 -3.25 -8.66
C PHE A 404 -25.40 -2.96 -9.30
N ALA A 405 -25.47 -1.95 -10.18
CA ALA A 405 -26.69 -1.64 -10.90
C ALA A 405 -27.02 -2.71 -11.96
N GLU A 406 -26.02 -3.26 -12.67
CA GLU A 406 -26.22 -4.40 -13.57
C GLU A 406 -26.72 -5.64 -12.83
N ILE A 407 -26.21 -5.90 -11.61
CA ILE A 407 -26.74 -6.98 -10.76
C ILE A 407 -28.20 -6.72 -10.42
N GLY A 408 -28.55 -5.47 -10.07
CA GLY A 408 -29.92 -5.05 -9.79
C GLY A 408 -30.88 -5.26 -10.95
N GLU A 409 -30.41 -5.27 -12.20
CA GLU A 409 -31.21 -5.43 -13.41
C GLU A 409 -31.24 -6.89 -13.89
N ARG A 410 -30.06 -7.52 -14.03
CA ARG A 410 -29.90 -8.82 -14.70
C ARG A 410 -30.12 -10.03 -13.78
N VAL A 411 -29.92 -9.88 -12.47
CA VAL A 411 -30.07 -11.00 -11.52
C VAL A 411 -31.54 -11.11 -11.07
N PRO A 412 -32.10 -12.32 -10.95
CA PRO A 412 -33.45 -12.53 -10.41
C PRO A 412 -33.59 -11.96 -8.99
N LYS A 413 -34.74 -11.37 -8.66
CA LYS A 413 -34.97 -10.67 -7.38
C LYS A 413 -34.57 -11.49 -6.14
N GLU A 414 -34.87 -12.78 -6.16
CA GLU A 414 -34.62 -13.71 -5.05
C GLU A 414 -33.13 -13.95 -4.78
N GLU A 415 -32.27 -13.65 -5.75
CA GLU A 415 -30.83 -13.84 -5.67
C GLU A 415 -30.06 -12.51 -5.55
N ARG A 416 -30.75 -11.35 -5.60
CA ARG A 416 -30.12 -10.02 -5.64
C ARG A 416 -29.40 -9.68 -4.35
N GLU A 417 -30.00 -9.90 -3.18
CA GLU A 417 -29.35 -9.57 -1.89
C GLU A 417 -28.01 -10.31 -1.77
N PHE A 418 -28.00 -11.62 -2.07
CA PHE A 418 -26.78 -12.43 -2.07
C PHE A 418 -25.78 -11.93 -3.11
N SER A 419 -26.22 -11.69 -4.34
CA SER A 419 -25.33 -11.33 -5.46
C SER A 419 -24.67 -9.97 -5.28
N LEU A 420 -25.42 -8.98 -4.77
CA LEU A 420 -24.90 -7.67 -4.40
C LEU A 420 -23.83 -7.81 -3.32
N GLY A 421 -24.12 -8.58 -2.26
CA GLY A 421 -23.16 -8.82 -1.17
C GLY A 421 -21.91 -9.56 -1.64
N ALA A 422 -22.06 -10.68 -2.34
CA ALA A 422 -20.95 -11.53 -2.79
C ALA A 422 -20.00 -10.80 -3.76
N THR A 423 -20.52 -9.90 -4.59
CA THR A 423 -19.70 -9.18 -5.57
C THR A 423 -18.75 -8.16 -4.93
N THR A 424 -19.09 -7.64 -3.74
CA THR A 424 -18.22 -6.71 -2.99
C THR A 424 -16.84 -7.28 -2.69
N VAL A 425 -16.66 -8.60 -2.59
CA VAL A 425 -15.33 -9.19 -2.33
C VAL A 425 -14.28 -8.82 -3.38
N SER A 426 -14.72 -8.44 -4.59
CA SER A 426 -13.85 -8.08 -5.72
C SER A 426 -13.09 -6.77 -5.49
N ASP A 427 -13.71 -5.78 -4.84
CA ASP A 427 -13.05 -4.51 -4.52
C ASP A 427 -11.88 -4.76 -3.54
N SER A 428 -12.14 -5.52 -2.47
CA SER A 428 -11.22 -5.76 -1.37
C SER A 428 -10.15 -6.76 -1.77
N GLY A 429 -10.49 -7.70 -2.65
CA GLY A 429 -9.53 -8.57 -3.30
C GLY A 429 -8.52 -7.77 -4.14
N GLY A 430 -8.97 -6.74 -4.86
CA GLY A 430 -8.10 -5.89 -5.66
C GLY A 430 -7.13 -5.06 -4.80
N ILE A 431 -7.65 -4.47 -3.72
CA ILE A 431 -6.84 -3.74 -2.73
C ILE A 431 -5.79 -4.65 -2.09
N CYS A 432 -6.19 -5.86 -1.69
CA CYS A 432 -5.31 -6.84 -1.07
C CYS A 432 -4.15 -7.23 -2.00
N ILE A 433 -4.44 -7.52 -3.28
CA ILE A 433 -3.42 -7.85 -4.29
C ILE A 433 -2.45 -6.68 -4.51
N ALA A 434 -2.95 -5.44 -4.60
CA ALA A 434 -2.12 -4.25 -4.76
C ALA A 434 -1.22 -3.97 -3.55
N GLY A 435 -1.68 -4.30 -2.33
CA GLY A 435 -0.93 -4.11 -1.09
C GLY A 435 0.35 -4.94 -0.96
N PHE A 436 0.46 -6.05 -1.69
CA PHE A 436 1.63 -6.96 -1.69
C PHE A 436 2.75 -6.55 -2.69
N VAL A 437 2.79 -5.29 -3.14
CA VAL A 437 3.64 -4.85 -4.27
C VAL A 437 4.83 -3.94 -3.88
N ILE A 438 5.07 -3.62 -2.60
CA ILE A 438 6.21 -2.76 -2.19
C ILE A 438 7.53 -3.56 -2.12
N LYS A 439 8.58 -3.12 -2.83
CA LYS A 439 9.82 -3.89 -3.08
C LYS A 439 11.08 -3.02 -3.03
N LEU A 440 12.24 -3.61 -2.73
CA LEU A 440 13.57 -2.98 -2.83
C LEU A 440 13.91 -2.71 -4.31
N GLY A 441 13.51 -1.54 -4.80
CA GLY A 441 13.49 -1.25 -6.23
C GLY A 441 12.30 -1.93 -6.92
N ALA A 442 11.97 -1.47 -8.14
CA ALA A 442 10.71 -1.79 -8.81
C ALA A 442 10.45 -3.30 -9.01
N LYS A 443 11.51 -4.13 -8.98
CA LYS A 443 11.44 -5.59 -9.15
C LYS A 443 12.15 -6.39 -8.06
N GLY A 444 12.50 -5.77 -6.94
CA GLY A 444 13.29 -6.43 -5.90
C GLY A 444 12.49 -7.16 -4.82
N PRO A 445 13.18 -7.63 -3.77
CA PRO A 445 12.58 -8.31 -2.62
C PRO A 445 12.01 -7.32 -1.60
N GLU A 446 11.14 -7.79 -0.72
CA GLU A 446 10.73 -7.04 0.48
C GLU A 446 11.84 -7.06 1.53
N VAL A 447 12.24 -5.89 2.04
CA VAL A 447 13.26 -5.75 3.08
C VAL A 447 12.90 -4.63 4.07
N PRO A 448 13.41 -4.66 5.31
CA PRO A 448 13.34 -3.52 6.22
C PRO A 448 13.82 -2.20 5.59
N ARG A 449 13.09 -1.11 5.89
CA ARG A 449 13.40 0.26 5.41
C ARG A 449 14.69 0.84 5.98
N LEU A 450 15.08 0.37 7.16
CA LEU A 450 16.35 0.65 7.78
C LEU A 450 17.11 -0.68 7.84
N GLY A 451 18.38 -0.69 7.43
CA GLY A 451 19.24 -1.86 7.58
C GLY A 451 20.40 -1.59 8.52
N LEU A 452 21.29 -2.57 8.64
CA LEU A 452 22.42 -2.57 9.56
C LEU A 452 23.74 -2.71 8.80
N GLY A 453 24.55 -1.65 8.84
CA GLY A 453 25.92 -1.68 8.32
C GLY A 453 26.88 -2.36 9.31
N LEU A 454 27.52 -3.45 8.90
CA LEU A 454 28.31 -4.29 9.82
C LEU A 454 29.81 -4.02 9.84
N MET A 455 30.30 -3.06 9.04
CA MET A 455 31.73 -2.70 8.94
C MET A 455 32.39 -2.50 10.33
N GLY A 456 31.69 -1.80 11.23
CA GLY A 456 32.21 -1.47 12.56
C GLY A 456 32.42 -2.66 13.49
N LEU A 457 31.85 -3.84 13.19
CA LEU A 457 32.13 -5.05 13.96
C LEU A 457 33.55 -5.58 13.76
N SER A 458 34.24 -5.14 12.70
CA SER A 458 35.56 -5.67 12.35
C SER A 458 36.61 -4.58 12.13
N VAL A 459 36.25 -3.43 11.53
CA VAL A 459 37.22 -2.41 11.10
C VAL A 459 36.71 -0.96 11.23
N ALA A 460 37.59 -0.01 10.88
CA ALA A 460 37.36 1.43 10.63
C ALA A 460 37.19 2.38 11.83
N TYR A 461 36.62 1.94 12.96
CA TYR A 461 36.25 2.85 14.08
C TYR A 461 36.86 2.44 15.43
N GLY A 462 38.07 1.89 15.41
CA GLY A 462 38.77 1.39 16.59
C GLY A 462 39.01 -0.12 16.53
N LYS A 463 39.39 -0.70 17.68
CA LYS A 463 39.71 -2.13 17.77
C LYS A 463 38.42 -2.98 17.76
N ALA A 464 38.41 -4.06 16.97
CA ALA A 464 37.33 -5.03 17.00
C ALA A 464 37.14 -5.62 18.40
N LYS A 465 35.88 -5.75 18.82
CA LYS A 465 35.51 -6.40 20.08
C LYS A 465 35.75 -7.91 20.02
N PRO A 466 35.88 -8.60 21.17
CA PRO A 466 35.92 -10.06 21.21
C PRO A 466 34.73 -10.71 20.48
N ASP A 467 34.96 -11.86 19.85
CA ASP A 467 33.97 -12.57 19.00
C ASP A 467 32.66 -12.82 19.72
N ASN A 468 32.71 -13.21 21.01
CA ASN A 468 31.51 -13.45 21.81
C ASN A 468 30.62 -12.21 21.94
N GLU A 469 31.19 -11.01 22.02
CA GLU A 469 30.41 -9.76 22.05
C GLU A 469 29.85 -9.40 20.68
N ARG A 470 30.59 -9.69 19.60
CA ARG A 470 30.15 -9.44 18.22
C ARG A 470 29.00 -10.36 17.83
N LEU A 471 29.09 -11.63 18.19
CA LEU A 471 28.03 -12.61 18.01
C LEU A 471 26.79 -12.26 18.85
N ALA A 472 26.98 -11.88 20.12
CA ALA A 472 25.87 -11.42 20.96
C ALA A 472 25.18 -10.15 20.42
N PHE A 473 25.93 -9.26 19.77
CA PHE A 473 25.34 -8.11 19.09
C PHE A 473 24.49 -8.53 17.88
N LEU A 474 24.94 -9.50 17.08
CA LEU A 474 24.16 -10.04 15.96
C LEU A 474 22.89 -10.74 16.45
N ASP A 475 22.97 -11.47 17.55
CA ASP A 475 21.78 -12.03 18.22
C ASP A 475 20.82 -10.92 18.63
N ALA A 476 21.31 -9.87 19.30
CA ALA A 476 20.46 -8.74 19.70
C ALA A 476 19.82 -8.05 18.48
N ALA A 477 20.56 -7.86 17.38
CA ALA A 477 20.01 -7.29 16.15
C ALA A 477 18.89 -8.14 15.57
N TYR A 478 19.11 -9.46 15.50
CA TYR A 478 18.08 -10.39 15.07
C TYR A 478 16.86 -10.38 16.00
N GLU A 479 17.04 -10.42 17.32
CA GLU A 479 15.91 -10.42 18.26
C GLU A 479 15.12 -9.09 18.23
N MET A 480 15.76 -7.98 17.84
CA MET A 480 15.10 -6.67 17.65
C MET A 480 14.35 -6.53 16.31
N GLY A 481 14.32 -7.56 15.47
CA GLY A 481 13.60 -7.54 14.19
C GLY A 481 14.41 -6.98 13.01
N GLU A 482 15.69 -6.66 13.20
CA GLU A 482 16.56 -6.24 12.09
C GLU A 482 16.88 -7.43 11.19
N ARG A 483 16.63 -7.29 9.88
CA ARG A 483 16.78 -8.37 8.90
C ARG A 483 17.59 -7.98 7.66
N PHE A 484 17.93 -6.71 7.46
CA PHE A 484 18.71 -6.23 6.34
C PHE A 484 20.15 -5.96 6.78
N TRP A 485 21.05 -6.90 6.52
CA TRP A 485 22.44 -6.86 7.00
C TRP A 485 23.40 -6.59 5.85
N ASP A 486 24.23 -5.56 6.00
CA ASP A 486 25.19 -5.13 4.98
C ASP A 486 26.64 -5.36 5.41
N SER A 487 27.34 -6.21 4.64
CA SER A 487 28.75 -6.57 4.84
C SER A 487 29.59 -6.32 3.56
N ALA A 488 30.87 -6.63 3.58
CA ALA A 488 31.78 -6.59 2.43
C ALA A 488 33.02 -7.45 2.68
N ASP A 489 33.63 -7.97 1.61
CA ASP A 489 34.89 -8.74 1.66
C ASP A 489 36.06 -7.95 2.28
N LEU A 490 36.09 -6.63 2.06
CA LEU A 490 37.08 -5.69 2.56
C LEU A 490 37.04 -5.51 4.09
N TYR A 491 35.93 -5.85 4.75
CA TYR A 491 35.71 -5.53 6.17
C TYR A 491 36.46 -6.45 7.13
N GLY A 492 37.75 -6.72 6.91
CA GLY A 492 38.54 -7.59 7.78
C GLY A 492 37.91 -8.98 7.89
N ASP A 493 37.65 -9.45 9.11
CA ASP A 493 37.05 -10.76 9.43
C ASP A 493 35.50 -10.77 9.44
N ASN A 494 34.84 -9.72 8.93
CA ASN A 494 33.38 -9.54 9.09
C ASN A 494 32.55 -10.69 8.53
N GLU A 495 32.87 -11.15 7.32
CA GLU A 495 32.22 -12.30 6.69
C GLU A 495 32.46 -13.61 7.45
N ASP A 496 33.62 -13.76 8.11
CA ASP A 496 33.93 -14.95 8.91
C ASP A 496 33.08 -14.97 10.19
N ILE A 497 32.92 -13.81 10.86
CA ILE A 497 32.06 -13.68 12.04
C ILE A 497 30.58 -13.91 11.69
N LEU A 498 30.13 -13.39 10.56
CA LEU A 498 28.79 -13.70 10.05
C LEU A 498 28.64 -15.18 9.73
N GLY A 499 29.65 -15.82 9.15
CA GLY A 499 29.65 -17.26 8.90
C GLY A 499 29.55 -18.08 10.18
N GLN A 500 30.29 -17.71 11.23
CA GLN A 500 30.15 -18.32 12.56
C GLN A 500 28.72 -18.16 13.11
N TRP A 501 28.13 -16.96 12.97
CA TRP A 501 26.76 -16.71 13.42
C TRP A 501 25.73 -17.56 12.67
N PHE A 502 25.85 -17.69 11.34
CA PHE A 502 24.95 -18.53 10.53
C PHE A 502 25.14 -20.02 10.81
N GLN A 503 26.37 -20.48 11.05
CA GLN A 503 26.63 -21.86 11.48
C GLN A 503 25.98 -22.18 12.83
N ALA A 504 26.01 -21.23 13.77
CA ALA A 504 25.34 -21.37 15.06
C ALA A 504 23.81 -21.26 14.93
N ASN A 505 23.30 -20.55 13.91
CA ASN A 505 21.88 -20.23 13.73
C ASN A 505 21.35 -20.59 12.32
N PRO A 506 21.43 -21.85 11.87
CA PRO A 506 21.13 -22.21 10.48
C PRO A 506 19.68 -21.91 10.08
N SER A 507 18.72 -22.08 11.01
CA SER A 507 17.30 -21.79 10.77
C SER A 507 16.96 -20.30 10.64
N LYS A 508 17.89 -19.40 11.03
CA LYS A 508 17.69 -17.95 10.95
C LYS A 508 18.14 -17.36 9.60
N ARG A 509 18.93 -18.09 8.80
CA ARG A 509 19.52 -17.59 7.54
C ARG A 509 18.46 -17.11 6.55
N ASP A 510 17.38 -17.85 6.36
CA ASP A 510 16.33 -17.53 5.39
C ASP A 510 15.55 -16.25 5.74
N GLN A 511 15.69 -15.76 6.97
CA GLN A 511 15.04 -14.54 7.43
C GLN A 511 15.93 -13.30 7.23
N ILE A 512 17.25 -13.49 7.08
CA ILE A 512 18.18 -12.38 6.88
C ILE A 512 18.31 -12.10 5.39
N PHE A 513 18.06 -10.84 5.01
CA PHE A 513 18.49 -10.29 3.75
C PHE A 513 19.95 -9.84 3.85
N LEU A 514 20.86 -10.70 3.40
CA LEU A 514 22.30 -10.48 3.54
C LEU A 514 22.89 -9.89 2.27
N THR A 515 23.68 -8.83 2.43
CA THR A 515 24.48 -8.27 1.35
C THR A 515 25.98 -8.40 1.62
N THR A 516 26.73 -8.58 0.54
CA THR A 516 28.19 -8.43 0.55
C THR A 516 28.67 -7.83 -0.77
N LYS A 517 29.97 -7.55 -0.86
CA LYS A 517 30.56 -6.76 -1.94
C LYS A 517 31.92 -7.30 -2.33
N PHE A 518 32.37 -6.96 -3.53
CA PHE A 518 33.73 -7.17 -4.02
C PHE A 518 34.26 -5.91 -4.69
N ALA A 519 35.58 -5.80 -4.80
CA ALA A 519 36.33 -5.02 -5.79
C ALA A 519 37.79 -4.81 -5.35
N PHE A 520 38.06 -4.88 -4.06
CA PHE A 520 39.35 -4.48 -3.49
C PHE A 520 40.32 -5.64 -3.40
N ARG A 521 41.51 -5.45 -3.97
CA ARG A 521 42.64 -6.38 -3.87
C ARG A 521 43.82 -5.74 -3.17
N ILE A 522 44.63 -6.60 -2.56
CA ILE A 522 45.93 -6.25 -1.99
C ILE A 522 46.99 -6.88 -2.90
N SER A 523 47.86 -6.05 -3.46
CA SER A 523 49.02 -6.50 -4.24
C SER A 523 50.06 -7.20 -3.37
N ALA A 524 51.03 -7.90 -4.00
CA ALA A 524 52.13 -8.55 -3.28
C ALA A 524 52.97 -7.57 -2.43
N THR A 525 52.96 -6.28 -2.77
CA THR A 525 53.64 -5.20 -2.04
C THR A 525 52.79 -4.60 -0.91
N GLY A 526 51.59 -5.13 -0.67
CA GLY A 526 50.66 -4.62 0.35
C GLY A 526 49.82 -3.42 -0.07
N THR A 527 49.90 -2.99 -1.34
CA THR A 527 49.15 -1.84 -1.86
C THR A 527 47.73 -2.26 -2.25
N PHE A 528 46.72 -1.52 -1.77
CA PHE A 528 45.33 -1.70 -2.17
C PHE A 528 45.08 -1.17 -3.59
N TYR A 529 44.32 -1.92 -4.39
CA TYR A 529 43.83 -1.49 -5.70
C TYR A 529 42.44 -2.07 -5.99
N ILE A 530 41.76 -1.50 -6.98
CA ILE A 530 40.43 -1.92 -7.41
C ILE A 530 40.58 -2.82 -8.64
N ASP A 531 39.90 -3.96 -8.62
CA ASP A 531 39.86 -4.95 -9.69
C ASP A 531 38.39 -5.32 -9.93
N ASN A 532 37.90 -5.05 -11.14
CA ASN A 532 36.57 -5.52 -11.56
C ASN A 532 36.66 -6.50 -12.74
N SER A 533 37.84 -7.09 -12.98
CA SER A 533 37.99 -8.09 -14.03
C SER A 533 36.98 -9.24 -13.85
N PRO A 534 36.40 -9.76 -14.95
CA PRO A 534 35.48 -10.88 -14.90
C PRO A 534 35.94 -12.07 -14.06
N GLU A 535 37.24 -12.38 -14.12
CA GLU A 535 37.87 -13.46 -13.37
C GLU A 535 37.81 -13.19 -11.87
N TYR A 536 38.13 -11.96 -11.46
CA TYR A 536 38.15 -11.60 -10.06
C TYR A 536 36.74 -11.46 -9.46
N VAL A 537 35.74 -11.00 -10.22
CA VAL A 537 34.33 -10.98 -9.76
C VAL A 537 33.89 -12.37 -9.30
N ARG A 538 34.26 -13.42 -10.06
CA ARG A 538 33.97 -14.81 -9.69
C ARG A 538 34.79 -15.27 -8.49
N GLU A 539 36.11 -15.02 -8.50
CA GLU A 539 37.02 -15.36 -7.39
C GLU A 539 36.52 -14.77 -6.06
N ALA A 540 36.15 -13.49 -6.06
CA ALA A 540 35.66 -12.79 -4.89
C ALA A 540 34.32 -13.35 -4.39
N CYS A 541 33.41 -13.72 -5.30
CA CYS A 541 32.12 -14.30 -4.92
C CYS A 541 32.31 -15.65 -4.22
N GLU A 542 33.14 -16.55 -4.78
CA GLU A 542 33.46 -17.84 -4.15
C GLU A 542 34.11 -17.65 -2.77
N LYS A 543 35.04 -16.69 -2.67
CA LYS A 543 35.70 -16.39 -1.41
C LYS A 543 34.72 -15.91 -0.34
N SER A 544 33.84 -14.96 -0.67
CA SER A 544 32.79 -14.49 0.25
C SER A 544 31.87 -15.62 0.69
N LEU A 545 31.39 -16.45 -0.24
CA LEU A 545 30.51 -17.59 0.07
C LEU A 545 31.21 -18.61 0.98
N SER A 546 32.49 -18.89 0.72
CA SER A 546 33.29 -19.80 1.57
C SER A 546 33.47 -19.26 2.99
N ARG A 547 33.71 -17.96 3.15
CA ARG A 547 33.91 -17.32 4.47
C ARG A 547 32.61 -17.26 5.27
N LEU A 548 31.52 -16.92 4.59
CA LEU A 548 30.18 -16.94 5.15
C LEU A 548 29.68 -18.36 5.43
N GLY A 549 30.27 -19.38 4.82
CA GLY A 549 29.78 -20.77 4.89
C GLY A 549 28.38 -20.92 4.29
N LEU A 550 28.04 -20.12 3.28
CA LEU A 550 26.71 -20.06 2.68
C LEU A 550 26.76 -20.45 1.20
N PRO A 551 25.69 -21.09 0.67
CA PRO A 551 25.60 -21.41 -0.74
C PRO A 551 25.23 -20.19 -1.60
N SER A 552 24.62 -19.16 -0.99
CA SER A 552 24.22 -17.93 -1.68
C SER A 552 24.10 -16.71 -0.76
N VAL A 553 24.26 -15.52 -1.35
CA VAL A 553 23.95 -14.23 -0.74
C VAL A 553 22.76 -13.56 -1.44
N ASP A 554 22.04 -12.69 -0.76
CA ASP A 554 20.82 -12.10 -1.32
C ASP A 554 21.16 -10.99 -2.32
N LEU A 555 22.01 -10.04 -1.95
CA LEU A 555 22.40 -8.94 -2.83
C LEU A 555 23.92 -8.77 -2.85
N TYR A 556 24.50 -8.81 -4.05
CA TYR A 556 25.94 -8.70 -4.25
C TYR A 556 26.30 -7.43 -4.98
N TYR A 557 27.19 -6.62 -4.39
CA TYR A 557 27.59 -5.32 -4.93
C TYR A 557 28.96 -5.37 -5.61
N CYS A 558 29.09 -4.69 -6.75
CA CYS A 558 30.39 -4.13 -7.14
C CYS A 558 30.67 -2.91 -6.25
N HIS A 559 31.64 -3.03 -5.35
CA HIS A 559 31.89 -2.08 -4.27
C HIS A 559 32.48 -0.75 -4.78
N ARG A 560 33.36 -0.81 -5.79
CA ARG A 560 33.93 0.36 -6.48
C ARG A 560 34.23 -0.01 -7.92
N LEU A 561 34.21 0.99 -8.81
CA LEU A 561 34.63 0.82 -10.20
C LEU A 561 36.14 1.08 -10.37
N ASP A 562 36.82 0.25 -11.15
CA ASP A 562 38.27 0.29 -11.37
C ASP A 562 38.70 1.28 -12.47
N GLY A 563 37.73 1.89 -13.17
CA GLY A 563 37.95 2.86 -14.25
C GLY A 563 38.54 2.28 -15.54
N LYS A 564 38.72 0.96 -15.64
CA LYS A 564 39.36 0.28 -16.78
C LYS A 564 38.53 -0.88 -17.35
N THR A 565 37.67 -1.48 -16.54
CA THR A 565 36.79 -2.59 -16.95
C THR A 565 35.41 -2.03 -17.31
N PRO A 566 34.89 -2.26 -18.53
CA PRO A 566 33.54 -1.84 -18.88
C PRO A 566 32.49 -2.44 -17.95
N ILE A 567 31.56 -1.61 -17.44
CA ILE A 567 30.54 -2.06 -16.48
C ILE A 567 29.67 -3.20 -17.03
N GLU A 568 29.47 -3.26 -18.35
CA GLU A 568 28.75 -4.34 -19.02
C GLU A 568 29.40 -5.70 -18.75
N LYS A 569 30.74 -5.78 -18.76
CA LYS A 569 31.47 -7.02 -18.47
C LYS A 569 31.37 -7.44 -17.02
N VAL A 570 31.38 -6.48 -16.11
CA VAL A 570 31.16 -6.74 -14.68
C VAL A 570 29.76 -7.32 -14.45
N VAL A 571 28.73 -6.68 -15.02
CA VAL A 571 27.33 -7.05 -14.84
C VAL A 571 26.99 -8.36 -15.55
N GLU A 572 27.57 -8.65 -16.71
CA GLU A 572 27.46 -9.96 -17.39
C GLU A 572 27.88 -11.10 -16.45
N VAL A 573 29.00 -10.95 -15.73
CA VAL A 573 29.50 -11.98 -14.80
C VAL A 573 28.63 -12.08 -13.55
N MET A 574 28.19 -10.95 -13.00
CA MET A 574 27.25 -10.96 -11.88
C MET A 574 25.92 -11.64 -12.27
N ALA A 575 25.41 -11.41 -13.49
CA ALA A 575 24.22 -12.09 -13.99
C ALA A 575 24.44 -13.61 -14.14
N GLN A 576 25.64 -14.04 -14.52
CA GLN A 576 26.01 -15.46 -14.55
C GLN A 576 26.04 -16.06 -13.13
N LEU A 577 26.64 -15.37 -12.16
CA LEU A 577 26.62 -15.80 -10.75
C LEU A 577 25.19 -15.92 -10.21
N LYS A 578 24.28 -15.03 -10.65
CA LYS A 578 22.86 -15.13 -10.34
C LYS A 578 22.22 -16.37 -10.96
N ALA A 579 22.50 -16.65 -12.24
CA ALA A 579 22.01 -17.85 -12.91
C ALA A 579 22.54 -19.14 -12.27
N GLU A 580 23.75 -19.11 -11.71
CA GLU A 580 24.34 -20.19 -10.91
C GLU A 580 23.74 -20.33 -9.50
N GLY A 581 22.85 -19.41 -9.09
CA GLY A 581 22.20 -19.40 -7.78
C GLY A 581 23.08 -18.90 -6.62
N LYS A 582 24.29 -18.38 -6.91
CA LYS A 582 25.25 -17.88 -5.92
C LYS A 582 24.87 -16.52 -5.34
N ILE A 583 24.14 -15.72 -6.13
CA ILE A 583 23.59 -14.43 -5.72
C ILE A 583 22.14 -14.33 -6.18
N LYS A 584 21.27 -13.57 -5.48
CA LYS A 584 19.87 -13.38 -5.92
C LYS A 584 19.65 -12.04 -6.65
N TYR A 585 20.33 -11.00 -6.20
CA TYR A 585 20.20 -9.63 -6.69
C TYR A 585 21.56 -8.97 -6.91
N LEU A 586 21.58 -7.98 -7.81
CA LEU A 586 22.80 -7.27 -8.22
C LEU A 586 22.71 -5.82 -7.73
N GLY A 587 23.82 -5.30 -7.22
CA GLY A 587 23.94 -3.91 -6.81
C GLY A 587 25.24 -3.28 -7.26
N LEU A 588 25.28 -1.95 -7.25
CA LEU A 588 26.49 -1.16 -7.49
C LEU A 588 26.74 -0.21 -6.31
N SER A 589 27.98 0.22 -6.11
CA SER A 589 28.31 1.24 -5.10
C SER A 589 29.30 2.26 -5.66
N GLU A 590 29.07 3.55 -5.34
CA GLU A 590 29.88 4.69 -5.79
C GLU A 590 30.16 4.71 -7.30
N CYS A 591 29.19 4.30 -8.12
CA CYS A 591 29.26 4.42 -9.58
C CYS A 591 28.70 5.77 -10.06
N SER A 592 29.08 6.19 -11.26
CA SER A 592 28.44 7.30 -11.95
C SER A 592 27.02 6.94 -12.40
N SER A 593 26.22 7.95 -12.69
CA SER A 593 24.88 7.79 -13.29
C SER A 593 24.93 7.07 -14.64
N GLU A 594 25.94 7.35 -15.45
CA GLU A 594 26.11 6.72 -16.77
C GLU A 594 26.44 5.24 -16.64
N SER A 595 27.37 4.87 -15.76
CA SER A 595 27.66 3.48 -15.46
C SER A 595 26.45 2.75 -14.88
N LEU A 596 25.63 3.41 -14.04
CA LEU A 596 24.39 2.82 -13.53
C LEU A 596 23.38 2.52 -14.65
N ARG A 597 23.18 3.43 -15.60
CA ARG A 597 22.29 3.22 -16.77
C ARG A 597 22.76 2.06 -17.64
N ARG A 598 24.05 2.05 -17.96
CA ARG A 598 24.67 1.01 -18.79
C ARG A 598 24.62 -0.37 -18.12
N ALA A 599 24.90 -0.43 -16.82
CA ALA A 599 24.73 -1.64 -16.02
C ALA A 599 23.29 -2.16 -16.06
N HIS A 600 22.32 -1.29 -15.79
CA HIS A 600 20.91 -1.66 -15.73
C HIS A 600 20.36 -2.17 -17.06
N LYS A 601 20.92 -1.69 -18.19
CA LYS A 601 20.60 -2.17 -19.53
C LYS A 601 21.03 -3.62 -19.77
N VAL A 602 22.13 -4.06 -19.15
CA VAL A 602 22.65 -5.45 -19.29
C VAL A 602 21.83 -6.40 -18.42
N HIS A 603 21.64 -6.04 -17.15
CA HIS A 603 20.78 -6.78 -16.23
C HIS A 603 20.22 -5.80 -15.19
N PRO A 604 18.94 -5.94 -14.77
CA PRO A 604 18.35 -5.07 -13.75
C PRO A 604 19.22 -4.99 -12.48
N ILE A 605 19.60 -3.76 -12.12
CA ILE A 605 20.26 -3.45 -10.86
C ILE A 605 19.19 -3.19 -9.81
N THR A 606 19.30 -3.84 -8.65
CA THR A 606 18.29 -3.76 -7.58
C THR A 606 18.51 -2.55 -6.69
N ALA A 607 19.77 -2.26 -6.36
CA ALA A 607 20.13 -1.14 -5.51
C ALA A 607 21.47 -0.52 -5.91
N VAL A 608 21.59 0.79 -5.67
CA VAL A 608 22.85 1.53 -5.70
C VAL A 608 23.17 2.02 -4.29
N GLN A 609 24.38 1.74 -3.80
CA GLN A 609 24.80 2.11 -2.44
C GLN A 609 25.73 3.33 -2.46
N MET A 610 25.31 4.40 -1.79
CA MET A 610 25.94 5.74 -1.85
C MET A 610 26.00 6.42 -0.49
N GLU A 611 26.97 7.32 -0.29
CA GLU A 611 26.95 8.19 0.90
C GLU A 611 25.79 9.17 0.77
N TYR A 612 24.85 9.14 1.72
CA TYR A 612 23.72 10.06 1.73
C TYR A 612 23.27 10.37 3.15
N SER A 613 23.31 11.65 3.50
CA SER A 613 22.93 12.20 4.82
C SER A 613 22.76 13.71 4.72
N PRO A 614 22.24 14.40 5.74
CA PRO A 614 22.36 15.86 5.86
C PRO A 614 23.78 16.39 5.62
N PHE A 615 24.80 15.57 5.91
CA PHE A 615 26.22 15.89 5.78
C PHE A 615 26.82 15.54 4.40
N ALA A 616 26.03 14.92 3.52
CA ALA A 616 26.45 14.46 2.20
C ALA A 616 25.23 14.37 1.25
N LEU A 617 24.98 15.45 0.51
CA LEU A 617 23.85 15.60 -0.42
C LEU A 617 24.27 15.47 -1.90
N GLU A 618 25.52 15.08 -2.17
CA GLU A 618 26.11 15.11 -3.52
C GLU A 618 25.29 14.31 -4.55
N ILE A 619 24.64 13.21 -4.13
CA ILE A 619 23.81 12.38 -5.02
C ILE A 619 22.59 13.12 -5.59
N GLU A 620 22.13 14.19 -4.92
CA GLU A 620 21.03 15.06 -5.34
C GLU A 620 21.50 16.12 -6.36
N SER A 621 22.82 16.35 -6.46
CA SER A 621 23.33 17.49 -7.23
C SER A 621 23.21 17.29 -8.74
N PRO A 622 23.03 18.38 -9.52
CA PRO A 622 23.06 18.32 -10.98
C PRO A 622 24.38 17.82 -11.58
N GLN A 623 25.47 17.85 -10.81
CA GLN A 623 26.76 17.34 -11.25
C GLN A 623 26.76 15.81 -11.35
N TYR A 624 26.17 15.12 -10.38
CA TYR A 624 26.17 13.66 -10.32
C TYR A 624 24.87 13.03 -10.81
N GLN A 625 23.70 13.66 -10.57
CA GLN A 625 22.36 13.22 -11.00
C GLN A 625 22.01 11.76 -10.62
N LEU A 626 22.62 11.25 -9.55
CA LEU A 626 22.54 9.83 -9.24
C LEU A 626 21.20 9.45 -8.61
N LEU A 627 20.67 10.28 -7.71
CA LEU A 627 19.36 10.04 -7.11
C LEU A 627 18.25 10.06 -8.17
N GLU A 628 18.30 11.02 -9.08
CA GLU A 628 17.38 11.13 -10.21
C GLU A 628 17.48 9.90 -11.14
N THR A 629 18.70 9.51 -11.50
CA THR A 629 18.94 8.33 -12.34
C THR A 629 18.47 7.04 -11.66
N ALA A 630 18.69 6.88 -10.36
CA ALA A 630 18.21 5.72 -9.61
C ALA A 630 16.68 5.63 -9.64
N ARG A 631 15.99 6.76 -9.45
CA ARG A 631 14.51 6.83 -9.50
C ARG A 631 13.97 6.51 -10.88
N GLU A 632 14.55 7.08 -11.93
CA GLU A 632 14.19 6.80 -13.33
C GLU A 632 14.28 5.30 -13.64
N LEU A 633 15.35 4.65 -13.18
CA LEU A 633 15.59 3.22 -13.41
C LEU A 633 14.83 2.30 -12.43
N GLY A 634 14.13 2.86 -11.44
CA GLY A 634 13.47 2.09 -10.37
C GLY A 634 14.45 1.33 -9.46
N VAL A 635 15.67 1.86 -9.29
CA VAL A 635 16.74 1.31 -8.44
C VAL A 635 16.64 1.94 -7.05
N ALA A 636 16.70 1.12 -6.00
CA ALA A 636 16.72 1.64 -4.63
C ALA A 636 18.08 2.29 -4.29
N VAL A 637 18.06 3.36 -3.49
CA VAL A 637 19.28 3.97 -2.94
C VAL A 637 19.51 3.46 -1.52
N VAL A 638 20.60 2.73 -1.33
CA VAL A 638 21.05 2.28 -0.01
C VAL A 638 22.03 3.32 0.54
N ALA A 639 21.62 4.07 1.56
CA ALA A 639 22.39 5.18 2.11
C ALA A 639 23.39 4.69 3.16
N TYR A 640 24.68 4.68 2.81
CA TYR A 640 25.75 4.38 3.76
C TYR A 640 26.24 5.65 4.49
N SER A 641 26.84 5.46 5.67
CA SER A 641 27.21 6.55 6.59
C SER A 641 26.10 7.58 6.86
N PRO A 642 24.83 7.15 7.07
CA PRO A 642 23.69 8.06 7.17
C PRO A 642 23.77 9.03 8.36
N LEU A 643 24.61 8.72 9.35
CA LEU A 643 24.88 9.56 10.52
C LEU A 643 26.18 10.38 10.40
N GLY A 644 26.67 10.64 9.18
CA GLY A 644 27.93 11.35 8.98
C GLY A 644 29.09 10.67 9.71
N ARG A 645 29.12 9.33 9.70
CA ARG A 645 30.10 8.49 10.39
C ARG A 645 30.18 8.78 11.90
N GLY A 646 29.01 8.93 12.52
CA GLY A 646 28.84 9.21 13.95
C GLY A 646 28.80 10.69 14.29
N PHE A 647 29.12 11.59 13.36
CA PHE A 647 29.10 13.03 13.60
C PHE A 647 27.68 13.54 13.90
N LEU A 648 26.68 13.03 13.18
CA LEU A 648 25.27 13.33 13.42
C LEU A 648 24.64 12.51 14.57
N ALA A 649 25.43 11.69 15.28
CA ALA A 649 24.97 11.02 16.50
C ALA A 649 25.11 11.90 17.75
N GLY A 650 25.71 13.09 17.63
CA GLY A 650 25.80 14.09 18.70
C GLY A 650 26.79 13.79 19.82
N THR A 651 27.54 12.69 19.74
CA THR A 651 28.52 12.30 20.78
C THR A 651 29.96 12.71 20.49
N ILE A 652 30.26 13.13 19.26
CA ILE A 652 31.59 13.57 18.85
C ILE A 652 31.58 15.09 18.83
N THR A 653 32.38 15.69 19.69
CA THR A 653 32.48 17.15 19.89
C THR A 653 33.87 17.69 19.61
N SER A 654 34.87 16.82 19.48
CA SER A 654 36.24 17.16 19.10
C SER A 654 36.89 16.05 18.23
N PRO A 655 37.85 16.37 17.34
CA PRO A 655 38.70 15.36 16.70
C PRO A 655 39.46 14.46 17.71
N ALA A 656 39.66 14.95 18.93
CA ALA A 656 40.29 14.20 20.01
C ALA A 656 39.42 13.02 20.52
N ASP A 657 38.12 13.02 20.22
CA ASP A 657 37.19 11.94 20.63
C ASP A 657 37.37 10.65 19.81
N PHE A 658 38.15 10.71 18.72
CA PHE A 658 38.45 9.53 17.90
C PHE A 658 39.55 8.68 18.53
N GLU A 659 39.35 7.35 18.55
CA GLU A 659 40.34 6.40 19.05
C GLU A 659 41.61 6.36 18.17
N GLU A 660 42.68 5.77 18.70
CA GLU A 660 43.86 5.45 17.88
C GLU A 660 43.51 4.42 16.80
N GLY A 661 43.94 4.66 15.56
CA GLY A 661 43.60 3.81 14.41
C GLY A 661 42.22 4.08 13.78
N ASP A 662 41.45 5.06 14.29
CA ASP A 662 40.19 5.48 13.66
C ASP A 662 40.42 6.18 12.32
N PHE A 663 39.77 5.69 11.26
CA PHE A 663 39.98 6.21 9.91
C PHE A 663 39.58 7.69 9.78
N ARG A 664 38.64 8.18 10.62
CA ARG A 664 38.16 9.58 10.56
C ARG A 664 39.27 10.58 10.83
N LYS A 665 40.32 10.20 11.56
CA LYS A 665 41.52 11.04 11.75
C LYS A 665 42.26 11.37 10.45
N MET A 666 42.08 10.57 9.40
CA MET A 666 42.67 10.79 8.08
C MET A 666 41.73 11.52 7.10
N ALA A 667 40.43 11.62 7.41
CA ALA A 667 39.46 12.21 6.49
C ALA A 667 39.46 13.75 6.64
N PRO A 668 39.68 14.50 5.54
CA PRO A 668 39.84 15.97 5.61
C PRO A 668 38.68 16.72 6.28
N ARG A 669 37.45 16.20 6.18
CA ARG A 669 36.25 16.79 6.83
C ARG A 669 36.25 16.76 8.36
N TYR A 670 37.11 15.95 8.97
CA TYR A 670 37.27 15.88 10.43
C TYR A 670 38.62 16.41 10.92
N SER A 671 39.38 17.10 10.06
CA SER A 671 40.62 17.77 10.46
C SER A 671 40.34 18.86 11.50
N GLU A 672 41.35 19.23 12.30
CA GLU A 672 41.23 20.32 13.28
C GLU A 672 40.73 21.63 12.65
N GLU A 673 41.10 21.89 11.39
CA GLU A 673 40.67 23.09 10.66
C GLU A 673 39.18 23.03 10.21
N ASN A 674 38.73 21.86 9.72
CA ASN A 674 37.40 21.72 9.10
C ASN A 674 36.32 21.32 10.09
N PHE A 675 36.69 20.62 11.17
CA PHE A 675 35.76 20.07 12.13
C PHE A 675 34.84 21.14 12.76
N PRO A 676 35.33 22.32 13.23
CA PRO A 676 34.45 23.34 13.80
C PRO A 676 33.46 23.93 12.79
N LYS A 677 33.88 24.07 11.52
CA LYS A 677 33.03 24.58 10.43
C LYS A 677 31.88 23.61 10.15
N ASN A 678 32.20 22.33 10.10
CA ASN A 678 31.24 21.25 9.86
C ASN A 678 30.31 20.98 11.06
N MET A 679 30.79 21.21 12.29
CA MET A 679 29.99 21.03 13.52
C MET A 679 28.75 21.93 13.55
N VAL A 680 28.78 23.07 12.86
CA VAL A 680 27.64 24.00 12.76
C VAL A 680 26.37 23.30 12.26
N LEU A 681 26.49 22.38 11.29
CA LEU A 681 25.34 21.61 10.81
C LEU A 681 24.79 20.67 11.90
N VAL A 682 25.69 19.98 12.61
CA VAL A 682 25.33 19.06 13.68
C VAL A 682 24.59 19.78 14.80
N GLU A 683 25.06 20.97 15.21
CA GLU A 683 24.41 21.79 16.23
C GLU A 683 23.01 22.24 15.81
N LYS A 684 22.82 22.62 14.54
CA LYS A 684 21.50 22.98 14.01
C LYS A 684 20.54 21.79 14.05
N ILE A 685 20.99 20.62 13.59
CA ILE A 685 20.16 19.41 13.59
C ILE A 685 19.86 18.98 15.03
N ARG A 686 20.83 19.10 15.94
CA ARG A 686 20.63 18.81 17.36
C ARG A 686 19.56 19.70 17.98
N ALA A 687 19.58 21.00 17.71
CA ALA A 687 18.55 21.92 18.21
C ALA A 687 17.14 21.53 17.72
N ILE A 688 17.00 21.11 16.47
CA ILE A 688 15.72 20.61 15.92
C ILE A 688 15.32 19.30 16.63
N ALA A 689 16.27 18.40 16.87
CA ALA A 689 16.01 17.12 17.53
C ALA A 689 15.55 17.32 18.98
N GLU A 690 16.18 18.25 19.71
CA GLU A 690 15.81 18.64 21.06
C GLU A 690 14.39 19.23 21.13
N GLN A 691 14.03 20.11 20.19
CA GLN A 691 12.68 20.67 20.11
C GLN A 691 11.62 19.60 19.89
N LYS A 692 11.94 18.57 19.09
CA LYS A 692 11.06 17.44 18.83
C LYS A 692 11.06 16.37 19.93
N GLY A 693 12.04 16.41 20.84
CA GLY A 693 12.20 15.44 21.93
C GLY A 693 12.76 14.09 21.47
N VAL A 694 13.59 14.07 20.43
CA VAL A 694 14.24 12.85 19.88
C VAL A 694 15.76 13.02 19.84
N THR A 695 16.51 11.94 19.65
CA THR A 695 17.97 12.05 19.50
C THR A 695 18.35 12.59 18.11
N THR A 696 19.54 13.19 17.99
CA THR A 696 20.07 13.67 16.69
C THR A 696 20.18 12.54 15.67
N SER A 697 20.61 11.34 16.10
CA SER A 697 20.68 10.14 15.25
C SER A 697 19.30 9.80 14.68
N GLN A 698 18.31 9.79 15.56
CA GLN A 698 16.93 9.48 15.25
C GLN A 698 16.30 10.47 14.29
N LEU A 699 16.47 11.78 14.54
CA LEU A 699 16.00 12.83 13.64
C LEU A 699 16.63 12.69 12.25
N THR A 700 17.94 12.46 12.20
CA THR A 700 18.71 12.32 10.96
C THR A 700 18.21 11.14 10.11
N LEU A 701 18.04 9.97 10.73
CA LEU A 701 17.56 8.78 10.04
C LEU A 701 16.09 8.93 9.61
N ALA A 702 15.24 9.52 10.45
CA ALA A 702 13.86 9.82 10.09
C ALA A 702 13.77 10.80 8.90
N TRP A 703 14.68 11.77 8.85
CA TRP A 703 14.78 12.71 7.74
C TRP A 703 15.19 12.03 6.44
N LEU A 704 16.20 11.14 6.47
CA LEU A 704 16.59 10.35 5.29
C LEU A 704 15.45 9.45 4.80
N LEU A 705 14.76 8.80 5.72
CA LEU A 705 13.59 7.97 5.43
C LEU A 705 12.43 8.77 4.82
N ALA A 706 12.36 10.08 5.08
CA ALA A 706 11.37 10.99 4.51
C ALA A 706 11.69 11.42 3.07
N GLN A 707 12.93 11.23 2.59
CA GLN A 707 13.35 11.64 1.25
C GLN A 707 12.79 10.77 0.12
N GLY A 708 12.25 9.59 0.46
CA GLY A 708 11.56 8.71 -0.48
C GLY A 708 11.37 7.30 0.06
N GLN A 709 10.46 6.53 -0.54
CA GLN A 709 10.29 5.10 -0.22
C GLN A 709 11.40 4.23 -0.81
N ASP A 710 12.13 4.77 -1.78
CA ASP A 710 13.29 4.23 -2.47
C ASP A 710 14.61 4.39 -1.69
N ILE A 711 14.59 5.05 -0.52
CA ILE A 711 15.77 5.30 0.32
C ILE A 711 15.83 4.32 1.49
N PHE A 712 16.96 3.62 1.61
CA PHE A 712 17.22 2.58 2.63
C PHE A 712 18.53 2.86 3.39
N PRO A 713 18.50 3.58 4.51
CA PRO A 713 19.71 3.85 5.29
C PRO A 713 20.23 2.60 6.02
N ILE A 714 21.55 2.45 6.08
CA ILE A 714 22.23 1.34 6.76
C ILE A 714 23.18 1.84 7.86
N PRO A 715 22.68 2.47 8.94
CA PRO A 715 23.53 2.92 10.04
C PRO A 715 24.29 1.75 10.66
N GLY A 716 25.59 1.93 10.92
CA GLY A 716 26.43 0.94 11.58
C GLY A 716 26.66 1.25 13.05
N THR A 717 26.75 0.22 13.88
CA THR A 717 27.07 0.33 15.31
C THR A 717 27.58 -1.00 15.87
N THR A 718 28.30 -0.95 17.00
CA THR A 718 28.74 -2.11 17.79
C THR A 718 28.09 -2.15 19.19
N LYS A 719 27.15 -1.23 19.44
CA LYS A 719 26.46 -1.04 20.72
C LYS A 719 24.96 -1.30 20.52
N VAL A 720 24.41 -2.19 21.33
CA VAL A 720 23.00 -2.60 21.28
C VAL A 720 22.07 -1.42 21.54
N GLU A 721 22.47 -0.52 22.44
CA GLU A 721 21.70 0.69 22.78
C GLU A 721 21.58 1.63 21.57
N ARG A 722 22.65 1.72 20.75
CA ARG A 722 22.63 2.53 19.53
C ARG A 722 21.86 1.86 18.41
N LEU A 723 21.86 0.53 18.35
CA LEU A 723 20.98 -0.18 17.44
C LEU A 723 19.51 0.10 17.77
N LYS A 724 19.15 0.02 19.06
CA LYS A 724 17.81 0.36 19.55
C LYS A 724 17.44 1.81 19.25
N GLU A 725 18.36 2.75 19.48
CA GLU A 725 18.17 4.18 19.15
C GLU A 725 17.91 4.36 17.64
N ASN A 726 18.73 3.73 16.78
CA ASN A 726 18.61 3.80 15.33
C ASN A 726 17.29 3.18 14.85
N LEU A 727 16.90 2.01 15.35
CA LEU A 727 15.62 1.37 15.00
C LEU A 727 14.44 2.24 15.43
N GLY A 728 14.55 2.92 16.59
CA GLY A 728 13.57 3.91 17.03
C GLY A 728 13.44 5.14 16.12
N SER A 729 14.31 5.31 15.12
CA SER A 729 14.12 6.36 14.10
C SER A 729 12.97 6.05 13.14
N LEU A 730 12.67 4.76 12.93
CA LEU A 730 11.47 4.35 12.20
C LEU A 730 10.24 4.94 12.89
N ASP A 731 10.30 5.09 14.22
CA ASP A 731 9.23 5.60 15.09
C ASP A 731 8.87 7.08 14.91
N ILE A 732 9.66 7.82 14.13
CA ILE A 732 9.60 9.28 14.10
C ILE A 732 8.95 9.75 12.81
N LYS A 733 7.84 10.48 12.98
CA LYS A 733 7.21 11.22 11.88
C LYS A 733 7.66 12.65 11.89
N LEU A 734 8.27 13.07 10.79
CA LEU A 734 8.53 14.48 10.53
C LEU A 734 7.29 15.09 9.89
N SER A 735 6.83 16.17 10.50
CA SER A 735 5.92 17.06 9.81
C SER A 735 6.63 17.71 8.63
N GLU A 736 5.80 18.20 7.72
CA GLU A 736 6.18 18.98 6.58
C GLU A 736 7.07 20.18 6.90
N ALA A 737 6.88 20.80 8.06
CA ALA A 737 7.65 21.94 8.52
C ALA A 737 9.01 21.50 9.08
N GLU A 738 9.03 20.45 9.92
CA GLU A 738 10.26 19.92 10.53
C GLU A 738 11.22 19.36 9.48
N GLU A 739 10.71 18.65 8.46
CA GLU A 739 11.51 18.17 7.34
C GLU A 739 12.14 19.34 6.57
N GLY A 740 11.36 20.40 6.32
CA GLY A 740 11.84 21.63 5.70
C GLY A 740 12.85 22.41 6.56
N GLU A 741 12.76 22.35 7.88
CA GLU A 741 13.75 22.95 8.78
C GLU A 741 15.09 22.21 8.73
N VAL A 742 15.07 20.88 8.74
CA VAL A 742 16.29 20.09 8.56
C VAL A 742 16.90 20.36 7.17
N ARG A 743 16.07 20.39 6.12
CA ARG A 743 16.52 20.73 4.75
C ARG A 743 17.21 22.09 4.70
N LYS A 744 16.61 23.13 5.28
CA LYS A 744 17.22 24.47 5.38
C LYS A 744 18.53 24.46 6.17
N ALA A 745 18.62 23.64 7.22
CA ALA A 745 19.86 23.50 7.98
C ALA A 745 20.98 22.92 7.11
N CYS A 746 20.68 21.89 6.31
CA CYS A 746 21.63 21.30 5.35
C CYS A 746 22.09 22.32 4.31
N GLU A 747 21.17 23.07 3.71
CA GLU A 747 21.47 24.06 2.66
C GLU A 747 22.25 25.27 3.18
N ALA A 748 22.07 25.62 4.45
CA ALA A 748 22.73 26.76 5.07
C ALA A 748 24.21 26.51 5.43
N VAL A 749 24.68 25.25 5.38
CA VAL A 749 26.04 24.87 5.80
C VAL A 749 26.73 24.11 4.67
N GLU A 750 27.74 24.74 4.07
CA GLU A 750 28.64 24.05 3.16
C GLU A 750 29.59 23.15 3.94
N ILE A 751 29.57 21.84 3.66
CA ILE A 751 30.49 20.88 4.28
C ILE A 751 31.87 20.99 3.65
N VAL A 752 32.87 21.29 4.46
CA VAL A 752 34.25 21.51 4.01
C VAL A 752 35.13 20.27 4.24
N GLY A 753 36.00 20.00 3.27
CA GLY A 753 36.89 18.84 3.28
C GLY A 753 36.29 17.58 2.65
N GLY A 754 37.11 16.84 1.91
CA GLY A 754 36.71 15.60 1.23
C GLY A 754 36.27 14.47 2.17
N ARG A 755 35.51 13.51 1.60
CA ARG A 755 35.10 12.24 2.26
C ARG A 755 36.31 11.39 2.65
N TYR A 756 37.33 11.42 1.81
CA TYR A 756 38.56 10.67 1.91
C TYR A 756 39.76 11.56 1.55
N PRO A 757 41.00 11.13 1.88
CA PRO A 757 42.19 11.71 1.28
C PRO A 757 42.10 11.68 -0.25
N GLU A 758 42.74 12.65 -0.91
CA GLU A 758 42.67 12.85 -2.37
C GLU A 758 42.99 11.57 -3.16
N ALA A 759 43.98 10.78 -2.71
CA ALA A 759 44.38 9.52 -3.32
C ALA A 759 43.29 8.44 -3.40
N VAL A 760 42.21 8.55 -2.61
CA VAL A 760 41.10 7.59 -2.57
C VAL A 760 39.82 8.18 -3.17
N SER A 761 39.75 9.51 -3.31
CA SER A 761 38.56 10.22 -3.79
C SER A 761 38.22 9.95 -5.26
N SER A 762 39.19 9.53 -6.08
CA SER A 762 38.96 9.18 -7.49
C SER A 762 38.06 7.95 -7.69
N ALA A 763 37.83 7.16 -6.64
CA ALA A 763 36.95 6.00 -6.68
C ALA A 763 35.48 6.33 -6.34
N LEU A 764 35.17 7.61 -6.07
CA LEU A 764 33.82 8.07 -5.75
C LEU A 764 33.11 8.51 -7.03
N PHE A 765 31.83 8.16 -7.17
CA PHE A 765 31.08 8.40 -8.42
C PHE A 765 31.83 7.97 -9.68
N ALA A 766 32.61 6.89 -9.57
CA ALA A 766 33.52 6.45 -10.62
C ALA A 766 32.73 5.96 -11.84
N ASP A 767 33.22 6.30 -13.03
CA ASP A 767 32.70 5.77 -14.28
C ASP A 767 33.56 4.60 -14.79
N SER A 768 33.04 3.89 -15.78
CA SER A 768 33.72 2.81 -16.50
C SER A 768 33.82 3.16 -17.98
N PRO A 769 34.85 2.66 -18.70
CA PRO A 769 34.90 2.82 -20.15
C PRO A 769 33.71 2.12 -20.81
N SER A 770 33.17 2.70 -21.89
CA SER A 770 32.14 2.06 -22.73
C SER A 770 32.67 0.80 -23.40
N LEU A 771 31.79 -0.19 -23.62
CA LEU A 771 32.09 -1.37 -24.43
C LEU A 771 32.27 -1.00 -25.91
#